data_AF-A0A818CNC1-F1
#
_entry.id   AF-A0A818CNC1-F1
#
_cell.length_a   1.000
_cell.length_b   1.000
_cell.length_c   1.000
_cell.angle_alpha   90.00
_cell.angle_beta   90.00
_cell.angle_gamma   90.00
#
_symmetry.space_group_name_H-M   'P 1'
#
loop_
_entity.id
_entity.type
_entity.pdbx_description
1 polymer ?
#
loop_
_entity_poly.entity_id
_entity_poly.type
_entity_poly.pdbx_seq_one_letter_code
_entity_poly.pdbx_strand_id
1 'polypeptide(L)'
;MAGGLFAISKSYFYEVGSYDAGMDIWGGENLELSFRIWMCGGTLVISPCSHVGHIFRKRSPYKWLDEGNYGDVTSRKLLREKLKCKSFKWYLTEIYPELSLPEDTKTLGEIRNFDADFCVDANTDPKHFNEPVISYPCHNEGGNQLFMLTKIGEIRRDHGCLEYSGGIADINKDDKVLNHYIDMSRLKSIVQLLTNHGFKQPIHHSIYFTPKYGNPYDLLKDFNAYNWILISDEYIHENSSLNYRKKLYEFFSELDISNFLFPINNFTYEQFNSLIKIQSISMNKKLFLALQETYTNFHINELFLNYLKESIWIPTIQIFYTYNEQNNLIELNKIYKLDKSNNIYIKTKQIEQLFGQHIQYIDIDIDINSSFANDIGLIKHITLVDVISMLLNWCNNSIFYTSISHMQNIYQYIYENMNINELRDLINTKSIFFVPYSSSLNHTDIVRGRFVNISEVYWYDSTNLFIKYSSLLKITNHYLLESYYNEQKTIFLDIFSIRLNPTIEEYINLLVHISSLEITENTIQDAFLIFKTIGKFCEQSNNLIEKKDLQNKLSHKSIFPTKDYRWVSLDDNPLICDNNDIAQLFIHIKNISLIDILSSDVLIFFNMCDIKTLSSSITIEHIIKNPSNGIFIQNLLSSLIPYVQLFMKSRTEFFDAYQWTKSINMSSLLMNIQFIIVDYLQLIYRFKSDSSICIIQEEKFYYDKNSIIFYIHHEWTKQSKYYRNIFHSFARIFIPYHNDDLIYDLISRFDNIRSGALSAIIDTPYETIEQHTKHVNIEDLTHQVLDNRNSTIGSDQESLEKVGRWGEQWVNEYLHAKYHDKIQLNEIEIVWLNEKLEQGKPYDFILKNLKTNIITYIEVKSTLSNNRQLIPITYNELQYCCSLSDINQHFQIYRIYNTGQVKKVKLRIVENVEEKLRKHDLELFLLI
;
A
#
# COMPACT_ATOMS: atom_id res chain seq x y z
N MET A 1 24.16 -1.30 -0.47
CA MET A 1 23.56 -2.66 -0.54
C MET A 1 23.36 -3.19 0.88
N ALA A 2 22.52 -4.21 1.07
CA ALA A 2 22.31 -4.81 2.40
C ALA A 2 23.56 -5.53 2.94
N GLY A 3 24.35 -6.22 2.09
CA GLY A 3 25.71 -6.67 2.45
C GLY A 3 26.03 -8.16 2.37
N GLY A 4 25.04 -9.05 2.30
CA GLY A 4 25.29 -10.51 2.29
C GLY A 4 24.90 -11.24 1.00
N LEU A 5 24.13 -10.59 0.12
CA LEU A 5 23.56 -11.21 -1.07
C LEU A 5 23.72 -10.28 -2.27
N PHE A 6 24.65 -10.62 -3.16
CA PHE A 6 24.87 -9.93 -4.43
C PHE A 6 25.61 -10.85 -5.41
N ALA A 7 25.49 -10.57 -6.71
CA ALA A 7 26.28 -11.20 -7.74
C ALA A 7 27.21 -10.15 -8.36
N ILE A 8 28.48 -10.50 -8.52
CA ILE A 8 29.49 -9.64 -9.15
C ILE A 8 30.40 -10.48 -10.04
N SER A 9 30.85 -9.92 -11.16
CA SER A 9 31.90 -10.56 -11.95
C SER A 9 33.16 -10.74 -11.10
N LYS A 10 33.71 -11.96 -11.09
CA LYS A 10 34.92 -12.28 -10.34
C LYS A 10 36.08 -11.37 -10.73
N SER A 11 36.29 -11.11 -12.02
CA SER A 11 37.37 -10.23 -12.49
C SER A 11 37.17 -8.81 -11.99
N TYR A 12 35.95 -8.28 -12.11
CA TYR A 12 35.61 -6.94 -11.66
C TYR A 12 35.75 -6.78 -10.14
N PHE A 13 35.35 -7.79 -9.34
CA PHE A 13 35.51 -7.77 -7.89
C PHE A 13 36.98 -7.60 -7.47
N TYR A 14 37.92 -8.31 -8.12
CA TYR A 14 39.34 -8.14 -7.84
C TYR A 14 39.90 -6.83 -8.43
N GLU A 15 39.39 -6.38 -9.58
CA GLU A 15 39.79 -5.10 -10.19
C GLU A 15 39.47 -3.91 -9.28
N VAL A 16 38.27 -3.87 -8.71
CA VAL A 16 37.90 -2.83 -7.74
C VAL A 16 38.55 -3.02 -6.37
N GLY A 17 39.30 -4.11 -6.17
CA GLY A 17 40.14 -4.38 -4.99
C GLY A 17 39.46 -5.18 -3.87
N SER A 18 38.62 -6.16 -4.23
CA SER A 18 37.98 -7.15 -3.34
C SER A 18 37.35 -6.54 -2.10
N TYR A 19 37.33 -7.20 -0.95
CA TYR A 19 37.05 -6.54 0.34
C TYR A 19 38.30 -5.88 0.91
N ASP A 20 38.10 -4.96 1.86
CA ASP A 20 39.18 -4.51 2.74
C ASP A 20 39.51 -5.63 3.73
N ALA A 21 40.74 -6.14 3.67
CA ALA A 21 41.19 -7.20 4.54
C ALA A 21 41.41 -6.75 6.01
N GLY A 22 41.39 -5.44 6.27
CA GLY A 22 41.44 -4.89 7.63
C GLY A 22 40.09 -4.88 8.36
N MET A 23 38.99 -5.20 7.69
CA MET A 23 37.68 -5.33 8.34
C MET A 23 37.59 -6.67 9.07
N ASP A 24 37.14 -6.62 10.33
CA ASP A 24 37.06 -7.80 11.20
C ASP A 24 35.61 -8.10 11.62
N ILE A 25 35.33 -9.40 11.81
CA ILE A 25 34.06 -9.98 12.25
C ILE A 25 32.86 -9.65 11.34
N TRP A 26 32.27 -8.45 11.47
CA TRP A 26 31.04 -8.06 10.78
C TRP A 26 30.79 -6.55 10.86
N GLY A 27 30.31 -5.94 9.77
CA GLY A 27 29.75 -4.60 9.75
C GLY A 27 30.60 -3.60 8.98
N GLY A 28 29.93 -2.76 8.19
CA GLY A 28 30.54 -1.67 7.42
C GLY A 28 31.10 -2.08 6.05
N GLU A 29 31.35 -3.36 5.81
CA GLU A 29 31.87 -3.88 4.52
C GLU A 29 30.90 -3.63 3.37
N ASN A 30 29.61 -3.72 3.66
CA ASN A 30 28.52 -3.45 2.73
C ASN A 30 28.48 -1.99 2.28
N LEU A 31 28.72 -1.05 3.19
CA LEU A 31 28.78 0.38 2.92
C LEU A 31 30.06 0.73 2.16
N GLU A 32 31.22 0.26 2.62
CA GLU A 32 32.52 0.49 1.96
C GLU A 32 32.48 0.02 0.50
N LEU A 33 32.01 -1.20 0.26
CA LEU A 33 31.93 -1.75 -1.09
C LEU A 33 30.90 -0.98 -1.94
N SER A 34 29.77 -0.56 -1.37
CA SER A 34 28.77 0.26 -2.08
C SER A 34 29.35 1.59 -2.53
N PHE A 35 30.01 2.31 -1.62
CA PHE A 35 30.64 3.59 -1.92
C PHE A 35 31.73 3.43 -2.98
N ARG A 36 32.59 2.41 -2.82
CA ARG A 36 33.67 2.13 -3.75
C ARG A 36 33.15 1.78 -5.15
N ILE A 37 32.15 0.91 -5.28
CA ILE A 37 31.57 0.56 -6.58
C ILE A 37 31.08 1.83 -7.29
N TRP A 38 30.26 2.65 -6.63
CA TRP A 38 29.72 3.86 -7.25
C TRP A 38 30.80 4.91 -7.56
N MET A 39 31.67 5.20 -6.59
CA MET A 39 32.67 6.25 -6.74
C MET A 39 33.76 5.87 -7.74
N CYS A 40 34.05 4.58 -7.94
CA CYS A 40 35.09 4.10 -8.85
C CYS A 40 34.54 3.69 -10.23
N GLY A 41 33.30 4.05 -10.57
CA GLY A 41 32.75 3.94 -11.94
C GLY A 41 31.88 2.71 -12.20
N GLY A 42 31.59 1.90 -11.19
CA GLY A 42 30.62 0.82 -11.26
C GLY A 42 29.19 1.26 -10.97
N THR A 43 28.28 0.30 -11.06
CA THR A 43 26.87 0.48 -10.71
C THR A 43 26.42 -0.62 -9.77
N LEU A 44 25.47 -0.29 -8.91
CA LEU A 44 24.84 -1.21 -7.97
C LEU A 44 23.33 -1.19 -8.21
N VAL A 45 22.74 -2.36 -8.43
CA VAL A 45 21.31 -2.49 -8.80
C VAL A 45 20.64 -3.61 -7.99
N ILE A 46 19.34 -3.48 -7.75
CA ILE A 46 18.49 -4.51 -7.18
C ILE A 46 17.60 -5.03 -8.30
N SER A 47 17.64 -6.35 -8.57
CA SER A 47 16.83 -6.97 -9.63
C SER A 47 15.51 -7.50 -9.08
N PRO A 48 14.34 -6.98 -9.49
CA PRO A 48 13.04 -7.44 -8.99
C PRO A 48 12.68 -8.89 -9.35
N CYS A 49 13.37 -9.50 -10.33
CA CYS A 49 13.17 -10.90 -10.69
C CYS A 49 13.98 -11.87 -9.82
N SER A 50 14.96 -11.37 -9.06
CA SER A 50 15.84 -12.17 -8.21
C SER A 50 15.39 -12.08 -6.76
N HIS A 51 14.72 -13.12 -6.28
CA HIS A 51 14.23 -13.21 -4.91
C HIS A 51 15.04 -14.23 -4.11
N VAL A 52 15.63 -13.79 -3.00
CA VAL A 52 16.28 -14.66 -2.01
C VAL A 52 15.78 -14.28 -0.63
N GLY A 53 15.13 -15.22 0.06
CA GLY A 53 14.64 -15.01 1.42
C GLY A 53 15.81 -15.00 2.43
N HIS A 54 15.91 -13.93 3.22
CA HIS A 54 16.86 -13.80 4.33
C HIS A 54 16.13 -13.87 5.68
N ILE A 55 16.61 -14.72 6.60
CA ILE A 55 16.03 -14.88 7.92
C ILE A 55 16.68 -13.88 8.89
N PHE A 56 16.03 -12.74 9.11
CA PHE A 56 16.51 -11.72 10.05
C PHE A 56 16.47 -12.21 11.50
N ARG A 57 17.62 -12.15 12.18
CA ARG A 57 17.76 -12.55 13.59
C ARG A 57 17.32 -11.41 14.52
N LYS A 58 16.75 -11.75 15.68
CA LYS A 58 16.35 -10.75 16.71
C LYS A 58 17.55 -10.08 17.40
N ARG A 59 18.70 -10.75 17.46
CA ARG A 59 19.95 -10.26 18.07
C ARG A 59 21.15 -10.80 17.28
N SER A 60 22.24 -10.04 17.25
CA SER A 60 23.51 -10.52 16.69
C SER A 60 24.00 -11.72 17.52
N PRO A 61 24.46 -12.81 16.88
CA PRO A 61 25.09 -13.93 17.57
C PRO A 61 26.54 -13.63 18.00
N TYR A 62 27.12 -12.53 17.51
CA TYR A 62 28.51 -12.14 17.74
C TYR A 62 28.61 -11.09 18.86
N LYS A 63 29.69 -11.16 19.63
CA LYS A 63 30.06 -10.08 20.55
C LYS A 63 30.87 -9.06 19.76
N TRP A 64 30.44 -7.81 19.80
CA TRP A 64 31.21 -6.70 19.26
C TRP A 64 32.45 -6.50 20.11
N LEU A 65 33.62 -6.52 19.49
CA LEU A 65 34.85 -6.02 20.11
C LEU A 65 34.84 -4.51 19.91
N ASP A 66 34.91 -3.77 21.00
CA ASP A 66 34.95 -2.31 20.97
C ASP A 66 36.41 -1.86 20.88
N GLU A 67 36.84 -1.38 19.71
CA GLU A 67 38.18 -0.85 19.52
C GLU A 67 38.15 0.26 18.48
N GLY A 68 37.96 1.52 18.89
CA GLY A 68 38.01 2.73 18.03
C GLY A 68 39.31 2.96 17.24
N ASN A 69 40.16 1.94 17.11
CA ASN A 69 41.33 1.86 16.25
C ASN A 69 40.96 1.13 14.94
N TYR A 70 40.81 1.89 13.86
CA TYR A 70 40.47 1.37 12.52
C TYR A 70 41.66 0.75 11.76
N GLY A 71 42.84 0.63 12.39
CA GLY A 71 44.02 0.04 11.77
C GLY A 71 44.63 0.88 10.63
N ASP A 72 45.48 0.25 9.81
CA ASP A 72 46.13 0.89 8.66
C ASP A 72 45.29 0.77 7.38
N VAL A 73 44.87 1.92 6.85
CA VAL A 73 44.06 2.03 5.62
C VAL A 73 44.86 2.53 4.41
N THR A 74 46.20 2.55 4.49
CA THR A 74 47.08 3.08 3.42
C THR A 74 46.87 2.38 2.09
N SER A 75 46.75 1.04 2.10
CA SER A 75 46.49 0.25 0.89
C SER A 75 45.17 0.62 0.20
N ARG A 76 44.13 0.94 0.99
CA ARG A 76 42.80 1.33 0.50
C ARG A 76 42.80 2.73 -0.10
N LYS A 77 43.55 3.66 0.50
CA LYS A 77 43.77 5.00 -0.05
C LYS A 77 44.49 4.95 -1.40
N LEU A 78 45.58 4.17 -1.49
CA LEU A 78 46.32 3.97 -2.74
C LEU A 78 45.46 3.33 -3.83
N LEU A 79 44.61 2.36 -3.46
CA LEU A 79 43.65 1.75 -4.38
C LEU A 79 42.65 2.79 -4.94
N ARG A 80 42.11 3.65 -4.07
CA ARG A 80 41.20 4.73 -4.47
C ARG A 80 41.85 5.68 -5.47
N GLU A 81 43.11 6.04 -5.25
CA GLU A 81 43.89 6.87 -6.17
C GLU A 81 44.14 6.17 -7.49
N LYS A 82 44.55 4.88 -7.45
CA LYS A 82 44.81 4.05 -8.63
C LYS A 82 43.57 3.93 -9.53
N LEU A 83 42.40 3.74 -8.94
CA LEU A 83 41.12 3.63 -9.66
C LEU A 83 40.51 4.99 -10.04
N LYS A 84 41.15 6.10 -9.66
CA LYS A 84 40.70 7.48 -9.92
C LYS A 84 39.25 7.72 -9.49
N CYS A 85 38.89 7.21 -8.31
CA CYS A 85 37.52 7.28 -7.82
C CYS A 85 37.10 8.73 -7.54
N LYS A 86 35.82 9.01 -7.74
CA LYS A 86 35.18 10.29 -7.49
C LYS A 86 35.15 10.62 -5.99
N SER A 87 34.72 11.85 -5.67
CA SER A 87 34.61 12.33 -4.28
C SER A 87 33.33 11.81 -3.61
N PHE A 88 33.31 11.80 -2.28
CA PHE A 88 32.08 11.46 -1.55
C PHE A 88 31.02 12.55 -1.73
N LYS A 89 31.43 13.81 -1.92
CA LYS A 89 30.52 14.89 -2.32
C LYS A 89 29.80 14.56 -3.62
N TRP A 90 30.51 14.08 -4.64
CA TRP A 90 29.90 13.63 -5.89
C TRP A 90 28.91 12.48 -5.68
N TYR A 91 29.22 11.53 -4.79
CA TYR A 91 28.30 10.45 -4.45
C TYR A 91 27.00 10.99 -3.84
N LEU A 92 27.09 11.93 -2.89
CA LEU A 92 25.92 12.53 -2.26
C LEU A 92 25.10 13.39 -3.23
N THR A 93 25.72 14.08 -4.19
CA THR A 93 24.98 14.93 -5.13
C THR A 93 24.38 14.17 -6.31
N GLU A 94 25.05 13.13 -6.81
CA GLU A 94 24.62 12.44 -8.03
C GLU A 94 23.97 11.08 -7.79
N ILE A 95 24.34 10.37 -6.72
CA ILE A 95 23.88 9.00 -6.48
C ILE A 95 22.85 8.92 -5.34
N TYR A 96 22.98 9.76 -4.31
CA TYR A 96 22.02 9.77 -3.20
C TYR A 96 21.61 11.19 -2.76
N PRO A 97 21.06 12.01 -3.67
CA PRO A 97 20.69 13.40 -3.39
C PRO A 97 19.52 13.56 -2.41
N GLU A 98 18.73 12.50 -2.20
CA GLU A 98 17.60 12.50 -1.27
C GLU A 98 18.03 12.44 0.19
N LEU A 99 19.30 12.09 0.47
CA LEU A 99 19.84 12.09 1.82
C LEU A 99 20.01 13.53 2.31
N SER A 100 19.12 13.97 3.21
CA SER A 100 19.19 15.29 3.83
C SER A 100 20.43 15.41 4.72
N LEU A 101 21.43 16.13 4.24
CA LEU A 101 22.60 16.44 5.04
C LEU A 101 22.27 17.56 6.04
N PRO A 102 22.73 17.47 7.30
CA PRO A 102 22.57 18.55 8.27
C PRO A 102 23.50 19.74 7.94
N GLU A 103 23.34 20.40 6.78
CA GLU A 103 24.12 21.59 6.42
C GLU A 103 23.87 22.77 7.37
N ASP A 104 22.76 22.70 8.11
CA ASP A 104 22.36 23.66 9.12
C ASP A 104 22.74 23.28 10.54
N THR A 105 23.55 22.24 10.78
CA THR A 105 23.96 21.90 12.16
C THR A 105 24.99 22.91 12.69
N LYS A 106 24.62 23.60 13.78
CA LYS A 106 25.49 24.50 14.54
C LYS A 106 26.42 23.72 15.47
N THR A 107 25.89 22.70 16.13
CA THR A 107 26.67 21.79 17.00
C THR A 107 25.98 20.44 17.12
N LEU A 108 26.76 19.41 17.41
CA LEU A 108 26.34 18.03 17.63
C LEU A 108 26.94 17.55 18.95
N GLY A 109 26.13 16.97 19.82
CA GLY A 109 26.61 16.45 21.10
C GLY A 109 25.47 16.07 22.04
N GLU A 110 25.85 15.69 23.25
CA GLU A 110 24.92 15.45 24.36
C GLU A 110 24.45 16.76 25.01
N ILE A 111 23.25 16.75 25.59
CA ILE A 111 22.71 17.89 26.32
C ILE A 111 22.73 17.53 27.81
N ARG A 112 23.69 18.12 28.54
CA ARG A 112 23.92 17.84 29.96
C ARG A 112 23.17 18.81 30.86
N ASN A 113 22.60 18.29 31.94
CA ASN A 113 22.18 19.11 33.06
C ASN A 113 23.41 19.66 33.81
N PHE A 114 23.39 20.92 34.23
CA PHE A 114 24.54 21.55 34.89
C PHE A 114 24.68 21.12 36.36
N ASP A 115 23.56 20.82 37.02
CA ASP A 115 23.48 20.53 38.46
C ASP A 115 23.52 19.02 38.77
N ALA A 116 23.46 18.16 37.73
CA ALA A 116 23.49 16.70 37.86
C ALA A 116 24.14 16.03 36.63
N ASP A 117 24.82 14.89 36.82
CA ASP A 117 25.47 14.12 35.74
C ASP A 117 24.46 13.30 34.91
N PHE A 118 23.44 13.99 34.41
CA PHE A 118 22.33 13.45 33.63
C PHE A 118 22.22 14.18 32.29
N CYS A 119 21.97 13.40 31.25
CA CYS A 119 21.84 13.82 29.87
C CYS A 119 20.39 13.66 29.40
N VAL A 120 20.01 14.48 28.43
CA VAL A 120 18.79 14.27 27.65
C VAL A 120 18.94 12.97 26.84
N ASP A 121 17.94 12.10 26.90
CA ASP A 121 17.95 10.77 26.27
C ASP A 121 16.60 10.51 25.57
N ALA A 122 16.66 10.11 24.30
CA ALA A 122 15.48 9.81 23.49
C ALA A 122 15.70 8.57 22.62
N ASN A 123 14.65 7.76 22.45
CA ASN A 123 14.70 6.56 21.63
C ASN A 123 14.91 6.92 20.14
N THR A 124 15.75 6.15 19.45
CA THR A 124 16.08 6.35 18.04
C THR A 124 15.06 5.75 17.06
N ASP A 125 14.13 4.90 17.52
CA ASP A 125 13.10 4.31 16.66
C ASP A 125 11.97 5.32 16.38
N PRO A 126 11.65 5.63 15.10
CA PRO A 126 10.59 6.57 14.71
C PRO A 126 9.22 6.31 15.35
N LYS A 127 8.91 5.08 15.76
CA LYS A 127 7.65 4.75 16.45
C LYS A 127 7.49 5.45 17.80
N HIS A 128 8.60 5.89 18.38
CA HIS A 128 8.66 6.50 19.71
C HIS A 128 8.87 8.03 19.66
N PHE A 129 8.76 8.67 18.49
CA PHE A 129 8.98 10.13 18.36
C PHE A 129 8.01 11.00 19.17
N ASN A 130 6.83 10.47 19.54
CA ASN A 130 5.84 11.18 20.35
C ASN A 130 5.95 10.86 21.85
N GLU A 131 6.94 10.08 22.27
CA GLU A 131 7.16 9.78 23.68
C GLU A 131 7.94 10.91 24.37
N PRO A 132 7.72 11.14 25.67
CA PRO A 132 8.47 12.15 26.41
C PRO A 132 9.97 11.85 26.39
N VAL A 133 10.76 12.88 26.09
CA VAL A 133 12.21 12.81 26.24
C VAL A 133 12.54 12.77 27.73
N ILE A 134 13.47 11.88 28.11
CA ILE A 134 13.79 11.62 29.51
C ILE A 134 15.18 12.13 29.85
N SER A 135 15.49 12.21 31.15
CA SER A 135 16.84 12.37 31.66
C SER A 135 17.43 11.00 32.00
N TYR A 136 18.63 10.69 31.51
CA TYR A 136 19.35 9.45 31.79
C TYR A 136 20.83 9.74 32.13
N PRO A 137 21.54 8.92 32.93
CA PRO A 137 22.96 9.15 33.17
C PRO A 137 23.76 9.32 31.89
N CYS A 138 24.64 10.33 31.85
CA CYS A 138 25.46 10.61 30.68
C CYS A 138 26.46 9.46 30.44
N HIS A 139 26.43 8.83 29.26
CA HIS A 139 27.28 7.66 28.97
C HIS A 139 28.31 7.88 27.86
N ASN A 140 28.29 9.00 27.14
CA ASN A 140 29.23 9.33 26.03
C ASN A 140 29.26 8.32 24.86
N GLU A 141 28.30 7.40 24.78
CA GLU A 141 28.25 6.37 23.73
C GLU A 141 27.49 6.84 22.47
N GLY A 142 27.07 8.11 22.44
CA GLY A 142 26.17 8.62 21.41
C GLY A 142 24.80 7.95 21.52
N GLY A 143 24.38 7.20 20.50
CA GLY A 143 23.15 6.40 20.57
C GLY A 143 21.95 7.28 20.85
N ASN A 144 21.21 7.08 21.94
CA ASN A 144 20.03 7.87 22.31
C ASN A 144 20.33 9.31 22.78
N GLN A 145 21.58 9.62 23.15
CA GLN A 145 21.96 10.89 23.79
C GLN A 145 22.59 11.91 22.82
N LEU A 146 22.68 11.60 21.52
CA LEU A 146 23.32 12.48 20.55
C LEU A 146 22.32 13.44 19.87
N PHE A 147 22.35 14.72 20.17
CA PHE A 147 21.43 15.71 19.60
C PHE A 147 22.15 16.71 18.70
N MET A 148 21.44 17.24 17.71
CA MET A 148 21.90 18.30 16.81
C MET A 148 21.19 19.61 17.15
N LEU A 149 21.93 20.68 17.36
CA LEU A 149 21.38 22.03 17.36
C LEU A 149 21.52 22.63 15.97
N THR A 150 20.41 23.00 15.33
CA THR A 150 20.44 23.64 14.02
C THR A 150 20.71 25.14 14.12
N LYS A 151 21.15 25.77 13.02
CA LYS A 151 21.40 27.22 12.91
C LYS A 151 20.12 28.05 13.12
N ILE A 152 18.96 27.45 12.85
CA ILE A 152 17.64 28.05 13.08
C ILE A 152 17.09 27.78 14.50
N GLY A 153 17.85 27.09 15.36
CA GLY A 153 17.54 26.95 16.78
C GLY A 153 16.77 25.69 17.16
N GLU A 154 16.63 24.70 16.27
CA GLU A 154 15.96 23.45 16.60
C GLU A 154 16.93 22.48 17.27
N ILE A 155 16.43 21.72 18.24
CA ILE A 155 17.14 20.58 18.82
C ILE A 155 16.59 19.31 18.15
N ARG A 156 17.39 18.71 17.28
CA ARG A 156 17.02 17.56 16.47
C ARG A 156 17.67 16.28 16.95
N ARG A 157 16.96 15.18 16.74
CA ARG A 157 17.43 13.81 16.90
C ARG A 157 17.07 13.03 15.65
N ASP A 158 18.06 12.68 14.84
CA ASP A 158 17.85 12.07 13.53
C ASP A 158 16.86 12.86 12.66
N HIS A 159 15.61 12.39 12.53
CA HIS A 159 14.54 13.07 11.78
C HIS A 159 13.48 13.73 12.70
N GLY A 160 13.56 13.53 14.01
CA GLY A 160 12.66 14.13 15.01
C GLY A 160 13.20 15.48 15.54
N CYS A 161 12.28 16.36 15.93
CA CYS A 161 12.60 17.64 16.60
C CYS A 161 12.02 17.64 18.02
N LEU A 162 12.78 18.14 18.99
CA LEU A 162 12.32 18.31 20.37
C LEU A 162 11.25 19.42 20.41
N GLU A 163 10.07 19.11 20.95
CA GLU A 163 8.94 20.03 21.07
C GLU A 163 8.37 20.03 22.50
N TYR A 164 7.75 21.14 22.91
CA TYR A 164 7.09 21.29 24.21
C TYR A 164 5.57 21.07 24.10
N SER A 165 5.03 20.13 24.88
CA SER A 165 3.62 19.71 24.81
C SER A 165 2.66 20.39 25.81
N GLY A 166 3.11 21.39 26.60
CA GLY A 166 2.19 22.25 27.38
C GLY A 166 1.81 21.83 28.81
N GLY A 167 2.50 20.87 29.44
CA GLY A 167 2.17 20.43 30.82
C GLY A 167 2.65 21.36 31.94
N ILE A 168 1.74 21.77 32.84
CA ILE A 168 2.00 22.49 34.10
C ILE A 168 2.52 21.51 35.15
N ALA A 169 3.67 21.80 35.77
CA ALA A 169 4.15 21.08 36.94
C ALA A 169 3.58 21.72 38.22
N ASP A 170 2.87 20.93 39.04
CA ASP A 170 2.34 21.33 40.34
C ASP A 170 3.47 21.70 41.31
N ILE A 171 3.62 22.99 41.60
CA ILE A 171 4.47 23.50 42.70
C ILE A 171 3.53 23.99 43.80
N ASN A 172 3.27 23.15 44.79
CA ASN A 172 2.68 23.58 46.06
C ASN A 172 3.31 22.79 47.22
N LYS A 173 4.16 23.47 48.00
CA LYS A 173 4.10 23.42 49.47
C LYS A 173 4.97 24.51 50.10
N ASP A 174 4.33 25.17 51.06
CA ASP A 174 4.87 25.86 52.23
C ASP A 174 5.46 27.26 52.05
N ASP A 175 4.63 28.28 52.29
CA ASP A 175 5.03 29.44 53.09
C ASP A 175 3.81 30.17 53.68
N LYS A 176 3.56 29.98 54.98
CA LYS A 176 2.76 30.86 55.82
C LYS A 176 3.56 31.13 57.09
N VAL A 177 3.78 32.39 57.43
CA VAL A 177 3.50 33.03 58.75
C VAL A 177 4.13 34.45 58.79
N LEU A 178 3.39 35.38 59.42
CA LEU A 178 3.69 36.78 59.82
C LEU A 178 3.21 37.90 58.88
N ASN A 179 2.07 38.52 59.22
CA ASN A 179 2.00 39.95 59.57
C ASN A 179 0.66 40.32 60.25
N HIS A 180 0.74 40.97 61.41
CA HIS A 180 -0.37 41.58 62.16
C HIS A 180 -0.62 43.03 61.68
N TYR A 181 -1.84 43.52 61.87
CA TYR A 181 -2.55 44.58 61.14
C TYR A 181 -2.14 46.06 61.40
N ILE A 182 -2.07 46.86 60.33
CA ILE A 182 -2.17 48.34 60.30
C ILE A 182 -3.61 48.72 59.91
N ASP A 183 -4.25 49.69 60.58
CA ASP A 183 -5.58 50.21 60.20
C ASP A 183 -5.48 51.18 59.00
N MET A 184 -5.67 50.64 57.80
CA MET A 184 -5.55 51.36 56.54
C MET A 184 -6.64 52.42 56.32
N SER A 185 -7.81 52.26 56.93
CA SER A 185 -8.93 53.19 56.71
C SER A 185 -8.63 54.60 57.24
N ARG A 186 -7.96 54.69 58.39
CA ARG A 186 -7.48 55.95 58.96
C ARG A 186 -6.33 56.54 58.15
N LEU A 187 -5.41 55.70 57.66
CA LEU A 187 -4.25 56.14 56.87
C LEU A 187 -4.67 56.82 55.55
N LYS A 188 -5.69 56.27 54.86
CA LYS A 188 -6.25 56.84 53.61
C LYS A 188 -6.72 58.29 53.76
N SER A 189 -7.30 58.63 54.91
CA SER A 189 -7.88 59.97 55.15
C SER A 189 -6.85 61.08 55.41
N ILE A 190 -5.61 60.72 55.73
CA ILE A 190 -4.56 61.68 56.15
C ILE A 190 -3.34 61.68 55.24
N VAL A 191 -3.10 60.59 54.50
CA VAL A 191 -1.87 60.45 53.70
C VAL A 191 -1.88 61.39 52.49
N GLN A 192 -0.78 62.11 52.32
CA GLN A 192 -0.52 62.92 51.13
C GLN A 192 0.56 62.23 50.30
N LEU A 193 0.21 61.91 49.06
CA LEU A 193 1.09 61.23 48.13
C LEU A 193 1.62 62.23 47.11
N LEU A 194 2.92 62.15 46.84
CA LEU A 194 3.56 62.91 45.79
C LEU A 194 3.10 62.38 44.44
N THR A 195 2.58 63.27 43.61
CA THR A 195 2.11 62.98 42.25
C THR A 195 2.74 63.93 41.25
N ASN A 196 2.56 63.69 39.96
CA ASN A 196 2.91 64.62 38.89
C ASN A 196 2.18 65.99 38.99
N HIS A 197 1.18 66.12 39.86
CA HIS A 197 0.50 67.38 40.19
C HIS A 197 0.73 67.82 41.65
N GLY A 198 1.88 67.47 42.22
CA GLY A 198 2.25 67.77 43.61
C GLY A 198 1.62 66.81 44.61
N PHE A 199 1.58 67.19 45.90
CA PHE A 199 1.00 66.36 46.94
C PHE A 199 -0.53 66.30 46.83
N LYS A 200 -1.09 65.10 46.69
CA LYS A 200 -2.52 64.85 46.59
C LYS A 200 -2.94 63.77 47.58
N GLN A 201 -4.15 63.93 48.12
CA GLN A 201 -4.76 62.92 48.98
C GLN A 201 -5.60 61.97 48.12
N PRO A 202 -5.38 60.65 48.19
CA PRO A 202 -6.14 59.67 47.41
C PRO A 202 -7.65 59.74 47.63
N ILE A 203 -8.10 60.12 48.83
CA ILE A 203 -9.52 60.24 49.16
C ILE A 203 -10.26 61.36 48.40
N HIS A 204 -9.54 62.36 47.89
CA HIS A 204 -10.11 63.52 47.20
C HIS A 204 -9.78 63.57 45.70
N HIS A 205 -8.78 62.81 45.26
CA HIS A 205 -8.30 62.81 43.88
C HIS A 205 -8.01 61.38 43.46
N SER A 206 -8.50 60.97 42.30
CA SER A 206 -8.13 59.68 41.72
C SER A 206 -6.67 59.74 41.28
N ILE A 207 -5.83 58.98 41.98
CA ILE A 207 -4.40 58.85 41.68
C ILE A 207 -4.19 57.51 40.99
N TYR A 208 -3.32 57.50 39.98
CA TYR A 208 -3.04 56.32 39.18
C TYR A 208 -1.57 55.90 39.24
N PHE A 209 -1.31 54.61 39.10
CA PHE A 209 0.06 54.10 39.03
C PHE A 209 0.78 54.50 37.75
N THR A 210 2.10 54.64 37.79
CA THR A 210 2.97 54.75 36.61
C THR A 210 3.48 53.37 36.17
N PRO A 211 4.06 53.24 34.97
CA PRO A 211 4.67 51.99 34.53
C PRO A 211 5.74 51.43 35.46
N LYS A 212 6.45 52.26 36.24
CA LYS A 212 7.48 51.78 37.16
C LYS A 212 6.92 50.98 38.34
N TYR A 213 5.69 51.25 38.75
CA TYR A 213 4.97 50.43 39.75
C TYR A 213 4.34 49.17 39.16
N GLY A 214 4.50 48.93 37.86
CA GLY A 214 3.87 47.81 37.17
C GLY A 214 2.51 48.12 36.58
N ASN A 215 2.12 49.41 36.45
CA ASN A 215 0.99 49.74 35.59
C ASN A 215 1.33 49.31 34.15
N PRO A 216 0.54 48.45 33.51
CA PRO A 216 0.82 47.99 32.14
C PRO A 216 0.74 49.12 31.09
N TYR A 217 0.25 50.31 31.47
CA TYR A 217 0.04 51.46 30.58
C TYR A 217 0.78 52.71 31.05
N ASP A 218 1.36 53.43 30.09
CA ASP A 218 1.92 54.76 30.31
C ASP A 218 0.85 55.81 30.00
N LEU A 219 0.06 56.21 30.99
CA LEU A 219 -1.15 57.02 30.76
C LEU A 219 -0.89 58.39 30.11
N LEU A 220 0.29 58.98 30.34
CA LEU A 220 0.65 60.26 29.72
C LEU A 220 1.05 60.09 28.25
N LYS A 221 1.64 58.94 27.90
CA LYS A 221 2.08 58.62 26.53
C LYS A 221 0.99 57.94 25.70
N ASP A 222 0.33 56.95 26.28
CA ASP A 222 -0.66 56.09 25.64
C ASP A 222 -2.06 56.76 25.58
N PHE A 223 -2.36 57.72 26.49
CA PHE A 223 -3.68 58.38 26.61
C PHE A 223 -3.59 59.89 26.91
N ASN A 224 -2.86 60.63 26.06
CA ASN A 224 -2.53 62.05 26.25
C ASN A 224 -3.71 63.05 26.25
N ALA A 225 -4.92 62.61 25.92
CA ALA A 225 -6.10 63.48 25.82
C ALA A 225 -6.66 63.92 27.20
N TYR A 226 -6.16 63.36 28.30
CA TYR A 226 -6.64 63.60 29.65
C TYR A 226 -5.52 63.98 30.62
N ASN A 227 -5.88 64.77 31.63
CA ASN A 227 -4.96 65.26 32.65
C ASN A 227 -4.87 64.28 33.83
N TRP A 228 -4.06 63.23 33.67
CA TRP A 228 -3.91 62.13 34.65
C TRP A 228 -3.09 62.54 35.88
N ILE A 229 -3.60 62.24 37.07
CA ILE A 229 -2.83 62.38 38.32
C ILE A 229 -2.11 61.07 38.60
N LEU A 230 -0.81 61.02 38.36
CA LEU A 230 0.03 59.83 38.51
C LEU A 230 0.86 59.90 39.78
N ILE A 231 0.94 58.79 40.52
CA ILE A 231 1.85 58.67 41.66
C ILE A 231 3.31 58.88 41.20
N SER A 232 4.11 59.57 42.00
CA SER A 232 5.50 59.82 41.66
C SER A 232 6.33 58.54 41.62
N ASP A 233 7.19 58.42 40.61
CA ASP A 233 8.20 57.37 40.51
C ASP A 233 9.27 57.44 41.60
N GLU A 234 9.37 58.56 42.31
CA GLU A 234 10.41 58.81 43.32
C GLU A 234 10.34 57.85 44.52
N TYR A 235 9.20 57.19 44.77
CA TYR A 235 9.14 56.15 45.81
C TYR A 235 9.80 54.82 45.38
N ILE A 236 10.27 54.69 44.13
CA ILE A 236 11.04 53.54 43.64
C ILE A 236 12.50 53.94 43.41
N HIS A 237 13.42 53.31 44.14
CA HIS A 237 14.87 53.50 43.93
C HIS A 237 15.42 52.60 42.82
N GLU A 238 16.49 53.01 42.13
CA GLU A 238 17.04 52.33 40.94
C GLU A 238 17.43 50.85 41.18
N ASN A 239 17.82 50.48 42.41
CA ASN A 239 18.21 49.11 42.80
C ASN A 239 17.11 48.32 43.55
N SER A 240 15.86 48.77 43.48
CA SER A 240 14.74 48.12 44.17
C SER A 240 14.48 46.69 43.66
N SER A 241 14.57 45.68 44.54
CA SER A 241 14.23 44.30 44.22
C SER A 241 12.76 44.14 43.78
N LEU A 242 12.47 43.12 42.95
CA LEU A 242 11.11 42.83 42.49
C LEU A 242 10.13 42.66 43.67
N ASN A 243 10.58 42.03 44.76
CA ASN A 243 9.79 41.82 45.97
C ASN A 243 9.48 43.15 46.70
N TYR A 244 10.43 44.09 46.72
CA TYR A 244 10.20 45.42 47.30
C TYR A 244 9.17 46.24 46.50
N ARG A 245 9.27 46.21 45.16
CA ARG A 245 8.30 46.88 44.28
C ARG A 245 6.89 46.32 44.46
N LYS A 246 6.76 44.99 44.61
CA LYS A 246 5.48 44.33 44.87
C LYS A 246 4.84 44.78 46.20
N LYS A 247 5.63 44.85 47.28
CA LYS A 247 5.15 45.34 48.58
C LYS A 247 4.73 46.81 48.56
N LEU A 248 5.45 47.66 47.81
CA LEU A 248 5.08 49.06 47.60
C LEU A 248 3.77 49.19 46.81
N TYR A 249 3.60 48.39 45.77
CA TYR A 249 2.38 48.35 44.98
C TYR A 249 1.17 47.93 45.82
N GLU A 250 1.31 46.87 46.62
CA GLU A 250 0.28 46.39 47.56
C GLU A 250 -0.11 47.51 48.56
N PHE A 251 0.88 48.16 49.18
CA PHE A 251 0.65 49.26 50.11
C PHE A 251 -0.09 50.45 49.48
N PHE A 252 0.31 50.88 48.28
CA PHE A 252 -0.34 51.99 47.58
C PHE A 252 -1.72 51.63 47.05
N SER A 253 -1.94 50.37 46.69
CA SER A 253 -3.26 49.86 46.31
C SER A 253 -4.22 49.90 47.50
N GLU A 254 -3.75 49.53 48.69
CA GLU A 254 -4.50 49.69 49.94
C GLU A 254 -4.80 51.16 50.27
N LEU A 255 -4.12 52.14 49.64
CA LEU A 255 -4.40 53.57 49.75
C LEU A 255 -5.34 54.12 48.65
N ASP A 256 -6.03 53.26 47.89
CA ASP A 256 -6.94 53.62 46.78
C ASP A 256 -6.27 54.25 45.55
N ILE A 257 -4.97 54.00 45.35
CA ILE A 257 -4.32 54.27 44.06
C ILE A 257 -4.70 53.15 43.10
N SER A 258 -5.10 53.52 41.90
CA SER A 258 -5.70 52.58 40.94
C SER A 258 -4.93 52.50 39.63
N ASN A 259 -5.18 51.43 38.87
CA ASN A 259 -4.85 51.42 37.45
C ASN A 259 -5.98 52.12 36.67
N PHE A 260 -5.68 52.59 35.45
CA PHE A 260 -6.56 53.36 34.52
C PHE A 260 -8.03 52.91 34.42
N LEU A 261 -8.35 51.67 34.78
CA LEU A 261 -9.62 51.01 34.49
C LEU A 261 -10.76 51.35 35.46
N PHE A 262 -10.55 52.21 36.46
CA PHE A 262 -11.54 52.38 37.54
C PHE A 262 -12.57 53.53 37.47
N PRO A 263 -12.46 54.60 36.66
CA PRO A 263 -13.54 55.58 36.56
C PRO A 263 -14.38 55.36 35.28
N ILE A 264 -14.81 54.12 34.99
CA ILE A 264 -15.63 53.85 33.80
C ILE A 264 -17.09 54.32 33.98
N ASN A 265 -17.52 54.62 35.21
CA ASN A 265 -18.89 55.05 35.50
C ASN A 265 -19.26 56.48 35.03
N ASN A 266 -18.33 57.26 34.46
CA ASN A 266 -18.55 58.68 34.09
C ASN A 266 -18.42 58.99 32.59
N PHE A 267 -18.23 58.00 31.71
CA PHE A 267 -18.13 58.23 30.26
C PHE A 267 -19.51 58.17 29.58
N THR A 268 -19.79 59.11 28.67
CA THR A 268 -20.91 58.96 27.71
C THR A 268 -20.52 58.02 26.57
N TYR A 269 -21.52 57.41 25.90
CA TYR A 269 -21.30 56.56 24.71
C TYR A 269 -20.46 57.24 23.63
N GLU A 270 -20.68 58.54 23.40
CA GLU A 270 -19.94 59.33 22.41
C GLU A 270 -18.49 59.55 22.80
N GLN A 271 -18.22 59.79 24.09
CA GLN A 271 -16.85 59.95 24.60
C GLN A 271 -16.08 58.63 24.50
N PHE A 272 -16.72 57.51 24.85
CA PHE A 272 -16.15 56.17 24.75
C PHE A 272 -15.84 55.77 23.29
N ASN A 273 -16.78 56.00 22.37
CA ASN A 273 -16.57 55.72 20.95
C ASN A 273 -15.51 56.62 20.30
N SER A 274 -15.43 57.88 20.70
CA SER A 274 -14.40 58.80 20.21
C SER A 274 -13.01 58.35 20.65
N LEU A 275 -12.89 57.84 21.88
CA LEU A 275 -11.65 57.27 22.41
C LEU A 275 -11.20 56.03 21.62
N ILE A 276 -12.10 55.09 21.38
CA ILE A 276 -11.79 53.84 20.67
C ILE A 276 -11.41 54.09 19.21
N LYS A 277 -12.13 54.99 18.51
CA LYS A 277 -11.91 55.25 17.07
C LYS A 277 -10.52 55.82 16.74
N ILE A 278 -9.87 56.47 17.70
CA ILE A 278 -8.54 57.08 17.51
C ILE A 278 -7.40 56.09 17.87
N GLN A 279 -7.74 54.95 18.49
CA GLN A 279 -6.75 53.99 18.99
C GLN A 279 -6.31 52.99 17.90
N SER A 280 -5.03 52.63 17.94
CA SER A 280 -4.49 51.54 17.10
C SER A 280 -5.05 50.16 17.50
N ILE A 281 -4.94 49.17 16.62
CA ILE A 281 -5.30 47.77 16.94
C ILE A 281 -4.52 47.27 18.16
N SER A 282 -3.23 47.63 18.26
CA SER A 282 -2.40 47.29 19.42
C SER A 282 -2.89 47.92 20.73
N MET A 283 -3.44 49.13 20.69
CA MET A 283 -4.01 49.79 21.86
C MET A 283 -5.34 49.15 22.28
N ASN A 284 -6.18 48.77 21.31
CA ASN A 284 -7.42 48.07 21.60
C ASN A 284 -7.18 46.64 22.15
N LYS A 285 -6.11 45.95 21.74
CA LYS A 285 -5.69 44.67 22.37
C LYS A 285 -5.38 44.84 23.85
N LYS A 286 -4.61 45.88 24.17
CA LYS A 286 -4.29 46.26 25.54
C LYS A 286 -5.56 46.57 26.34
N LEU A 287 -6.45 47.40 25.80
CA LEU A 287 -7.73 47.75 26.42
C LEU A 287 -8.58 46.51 26.72
N PHE A 288 -8.66 45.56 25.77
CA PHE A 288 -9.43 44.33 25.93
C PHE A 288 -8.92 43.46 27.09
N LEU A 289 -7.61 43.20 27.16
CA LEU A 289 -6.99 42.41 28.24
C LEU A 289 -7.23 43.06 29.61
N ALA A 290 -7.11 44.38 29.67
CA ALA A 290 -7.38 45.15 30.87
C ALA A 290 -8.85 45.06 31.33
N LEU A 291 -9.81 45.16 30.40
CA LEU A 291 -11.23 45.00 30.70
C LEU A 291 -11.54 43.57 31.17
N GLN A 292 -10.89 42.55 30.60
CA GLN A 292 -11.05 41.16 31.00
C GLN A 292 -10.54 40.89 32.43
N GLU A 293 -9.37 41.39 32.82
CA GLU A 293 -8.81 41.25 34.17
C GLU A 293 -9.64 41.96 35.25
N THR A 294 -10.25 43.10 34.89
CA THR A 294 -11.02 43.90 35.84
C THR A 294 -12.46 43.42 35.99
N TYR A 295 -13.01 42.76 34.98
CA TYR A 295 -14.36 42.19 35.00
C TYR A 295 -14.59 41.17 36.13
N THR A 296 -13.60 40.34 36.44
CA THR A 296 -13.73 39.32 37.48
C THR A 296 -13.75 39.89 38.89
N ASN A 297 -13.14 41.06 39.08
CA ASN A 297 -13.00 41.69 40.38
C ASN A 297 -14.14 42.69 40.68
N PHE A 298 -14.86 43.15 39.66
CA PHE A 298 -15.84 44.22 39.80
C PHE A 298 -17.01 44.10 38.81
N HIS A 299 -18.24 44.34 39.30
CA HIS A 299 -19.41 44.43 38.44
C HIS A 299 -19.34 45.67 37.53
N ILE A 300 -19.12 45.45 36.25
CA ILE A 300 -19.32 46.48 35.21
C ILE A 300 -20.82 46.82 35.12
N ASN A 301 -21.14 48.11 35.03
CA ASN A 301 -22.52 48.58 34.85
C ASN A 301 -23.09 48.16 33.47
N GLU A 302 -24.34 47.68 33.44
CA GLU A 302 -25.09 47.21 32.25
C GLU A 302 -25.09 48.24 31.10
N LEU A 303 -25.13 49.54 31.43
CA LEU A 303 -25.03 50.63 30.44
C LEU A 303 -23.69 50.61 29.68
N PHE A 304 -22.59 50.39 30.37
CA PHE A 304 -21.26 50.33 29.75
C PHE A 304 -21.07 49.04 28.94
N LEU A 305 -21.64 47.93 29.41
CA LEU A 305 -21.64 46.67 28.68
C LEU A 305 -22.34 46.83 27.30
N ASN A 306 -23.44 47.57 27.23
CA ASN A 306 -24.11 47.89 25.97
C ASN A 306 -23.25 48.77 25.05
N TYR A 307 -22.48 49.71 25.62
CA TYR A 307 -21.54 50.51 24.84
C TYR A 307 -20.44 49.64 24.22
N LEU A 308 -19.91 48.67 24.96
CA LEU A 308 -18.91 47.71 24.47
C LEU A 308 -19.46 46.84 23.33
N LYS A 309 -20.72 46.41 23.39
CA LYS A 309 -21.37 45.61 22.33
C LYS A 309 -21.53 46.36 21.02
N GLU A 310 -21.92 47.63 21.10
CA GLU A 310 -22.25 48.43 19.92
C GLU A 310 -21.04 49.09 19.24
N SER A 311 -19.88 49.13 19.92
CA SER A 311 -18.66 49.80 19.45
C SER A 311 -17.77 48.87 18.61
N ILE A 312 -17.04 49.44 17.65
CA ILE A 312 -16.05 48.72 16.83
C ILE A 312 -14.68 48.85 17.49
N TRP A 313 -14.33 47.88 18.33
CA TRP A 313 -13.15 48.01 19.21
C TRP A 313 -12.43 46.70 19.46
N ILE A 314 -13.05 45.56 19.14
CA ILE A 314 -12.47 44.26 19.43
C ILE A 314 -11.46 43.90 18.35
N PRO A 315 -10.19 43.62 18.69
CA PRO A 315 -9.19 43.20 17.73
C PRO A 315 -9.50 41.83 17.15
N THR A 316 -9.52 41.73 15.83
CA THR A 316 -9.82 40.50 15.10
C THR A 316 -8.74 40.19 14.07
N ILE A 317 -8.63 38.90 13.77
CA ILE A 317 -7.77 38.34 12.74
C ILE A 317 -8.60 37.43 11.83
N GLN A 318 -8.46 37.63 10.52
CA GLN A 318 -8.98 36.73 9.51
C GLN A 318 -7.83 36.21 8.65
N ILE A 319 -7.76 34.90 8.49
CA ILE A 319 -6.81 34.22 7.61
C ILE A 319 -7.54 33.87 6.33
N PHE A 320 -6.94 34.10 5.16
CA PHE A 320 -7.50 33.64 3.90
C PHE A 320 -6.38 33.34 2.91
N TYR A 321 -6.73 32.60 1.86
CA TYR A 321 -5.76 32.14 0.87
C TYR A 321 -6.08 32.72 -0.50
N THR A 322 -5.04 33.08 -1.24
CA THR A 322 -5.15 33.55 -2.63
C THR A 322 -4.27 32.71 -3.53
N TYR A 323 -4.71 32.51 -4.77
CA TYR A 323 -3.90 31.82 -5.78
C TYR A 323 -3.03 32.81 -6.54
N ASN A 324 -1.71 32.61 -6.50
CA ASN A 324 -0.77 33.38 -7.30
C ASN A 324 -0.55 32.67 -8.64
N GLU A 325 -1.12 33.22 -9.72
CA GLU A 325 -1.03 32.66 -11.07
C GLU A 325 0.41 32.62 -11.63
N GLN A 326 1.32 33.48 -11.14
CA GLN A 326 2.69 33.54 -11.65
C GLN A 326 3.55 32.38 -11.16
N ASN A 327 3.31 31.93 -9.92
CA ASN A 327 4.13 30.92 -9.25
C ASN A 327 3.39 29.58 -9.05
N ASN A 328 2.12 29.48 -9.45
CA ASN A 328 1.29 28.29 -9.22
C ASN A 328 1.20 27.88 -7.74
N LEU A 329 1.28 28.84 -6.82
CA LEU A 329 1.27 28.62 -5.37
C LEU A 329 0.08 29.31 -4.69
N ILE A 330 -0.37 28.70 -3.59
CA ILE A 330 -1.41 29.25 -2.71
C ILE A 330 -0.72 30.06 -1.61
N GLU A 331 -1.02 31.35 -1.52
CA GLU A 331 -0.44 32.29 -0.55
C GLU A 331 -1.37 32.51 0.64
N LEU A 332 -0.79 32.53 1.86
CA LEU A 332 -1.50 32.81 3.10
C LEU A 332 -1.49 34.31 3.38
N ASN A 333 -2.67 34.89 3.56
CA ASN A 333 -2.85 36.29 3.92
C ASN A 333 -3.57 36.43 5.27
N LYS A 334 -3.22 37.49 6.01
CA LYS A 334 -3.83 37.84 7.31
C LYS A 334 -4.36 39.27 7.27
N ILE A 335 -5.62 39.47 7.62
CA ILE A 335 -6.22 40.81 7.82
C ILE A 335 -6.46 41.01 9.30
N TYR A 336 -5.92 42.12 9.82
CA TYR A 336 -6.15 42.61 11.17
C TYR A 336 -7.10 43.80 11.12
N LYS A 337 -8.20 43.74 11.88
CA LYS A 337 -9.15 44.86 11.98
C LYS A 337 -9.83 44.90 13.35
N LEU A 338 -10.50 46.01 13.62
CA LEU A 338 -11.41 46.13 14.75
C LEU A 338 -12.83 45.79 14.29
N ASP A 339 -13.59 45.06 15.10
CA ASP A 339 -15.01 44.75 14.82
C ASP A 339 -15.89 44.82 16.07
N LYS A 340 -17.21 44.67 15.88
CA LYS A 340 -18.23 44.55 16.94
C LYS A 340 -18.34 43.10 17.44
N SER A 341 -18.72 42.91 18.70
CA SER A 341 -18.74 41.58 19.34
C SER A 341 -19.65 40.55 18.68
N ASN A 342 -20.81 40.96 18.16
CA ASN A 342 -21.87 40.05 17.70
C ASN A 342 -21.50 39.12 16.52
N ASN A 343 -20.36 39.34 15.85
CA ASN A 343 -19.90 38.55 14.70
C ASN A 343 -18.51 37.93 14.91
N ILE A 344 -17.98 37.94 16.14
CA ILE A 344 -16.61 37.53 16.43
C ILE A 344 -16.62 36.19 17.16
N TYR A 345 -15.84 35.25 16.61
CA TYR A 345 -15.72 33.91 17.16
C TYR A 345 -14.52 33.80 18.10
N ILE A 346 -14.71 33.10 19.21
CA ILE A 346 -13.59 32.66 20.04
C ILE A 346 -12.91 31.48 19.36
N LYS A 347 -11.58 31.48 19.37
CA LYS A 347 -10.79 30.40 18.80
C LYS A 347 -10.88 29.14 19.70
N THR A 348 -11.90 28.32 19.46
CA THR A 348 -12.07 27.01 20.11
C THR A 348 -11.80 25.90 19.11
N LYS A 349 -11.37 24.73 19.59
CA LYS A 349 -11.10 23.56 18.74
C LYS A 349 -12.30 23.19 17.84
N GLN A 350 -13.51 23.26 18.38
CA GLN A 350 -14.73 22.96 17.63
C GLN A 350 -14.98 23.97 16.51
N ILE A 351 -14.83 25.27 16.81
CA ILE A 351 -15.01 26.35 15.82
C ILE A 351 -13.94 26.25 14.73
N GLU A 352 -12.69 26.00 15.09
CA GLU A 352 -11.61 25.83 14.12
C GLU A 352 -11.82 24.61 13.21
N GLN A 353 -12.30 23.50 13.78
CA GLN A 353 -12.58 22.28 13.00
C GLN A 353 -13.72 22.45 11.99
N LEU A 354 -14.68 23.34 12.26
CA LEU A 354 -15.88 23.52 11.43
C LEU A 354 -15.83 24.75 10.53
N PHE A 355 -15.27 25.87 10.99
CA PHE A 355 -15.24 27.11 10.22
C PHE A 355 -13.83 27.50 9.77
N GLY A 356 -12.79 26.92 10.36
CA GLY A 356 -11.40 27.07 9.92
C GLY A 356 -11.05 28.52 9.62
N GLN A 357 -10.46 28.78 8.45
CA GLN A 357 -10.08 30.12 8.01
C GLN A 357 -11.25 31.00 7.48
N HIS A 358 -12.48 30.49 7.43
CA HIS A 358 -13.56 31.15 6.72
C HIS A 358 -14.31 32.21 7.54
N ILE A 359 -13.90 32.43 8.79
CA ILE A 359 -14.49 33.37 9.74
C ILE A 359 -13.45 34.28 10.38
N GLN A 360 -13.92 35.30 11.10
CA GLN A 360 -13.09 36.20 11.89
C GLN A 360 -12.97 35.73 13.33
N TYR A 361 -11.74 35.56 13.77
CA TYR A 361 -11.43 35.23 15.16
C TYR A 361 -11.02 36.47 15.92
N ILE A 362 -11.24 36.43 17.22
CA ILE A 362 -10.59 37.37 18.14
C ILE A 362 -9.06 37.18 18.11
N ASP A 363 -8.33 38.29 18.05
CA ASP A 363 -6.85 38.31 17.95
C ASP A 363 -6.19 38.50 19.33
N ILE A 364 -6.75 37.82 20.33
CA ILE A 364 -6.39 37.86 21.75
C ILE A 364 -6.68 36.49 22.37
N ASP A 365 -5.76 35.97 23.18
CA ASP A 365 -5.96 34.74 23.94
C ASP A 365 -6.93 35.00 25.11
N ILE A 366 -8.06 34.29 25.11
CA ILE A 366 -9.15 34.49 26.07
C ILE A 366 -9.51 33.16 26.73
N ASP A 367 -9.76 33.20 28.03
CA ASP A 367 -10.37 32.08 28.74
C ASP A 367 -11.81 31.89 28.23
N ILE A 368 -12.09 30.72 27.66
CA ILE A 368 -13.39 30.34 27.11
C ILE A 368 -14.51 30.46 28.17
N ASN A 369 -14.18 30.30 29.45
CA ASN A 369 -15.13 30.44 30.56
C ASN A 369 -15.27 31.87 31.10
N SER A 370 -14.58 32.84 30.50
CA SER A 370 -14.67 34.24 30.90
C SER A 370 -16.12 34.74 30.83
N SER A 371 -16.63 35.20 31.97
CA SER A 371 -17.93 35.88 32.08
C SER A 371 -17.95 37.14 31.22
N PHE A 372 -16.83 37.87 31.15
CA PHE A 372 -16.68 39.03 30.27
C PHE A 372 -16.96 38.71 28.80
N ALA A 373 -16.38 37.62 28.29
CA ALA A 373 -16.57 37.17 26.92
C ALA A 373 -18.02 36.74 26.62
N ASN A 374 -18.72 36.17 27.61
CA ASN A 374 -20.16 35.86 27.49
C ASN A 374 -20.99 37.14 27.45
N ASP A 375 -20.72 38.04 28.39
CA ASP A 375 -21.56 39.21 28.61
C ASP A 375 -21.39 40.24 27.48
N ILE A 376 -20.22 40.32 26.84
CA ILE A 376 -20.03 41.13 25.62
C ILE A 376 -20.59 40.47 24.34
N GLY A 377 -20.93 39.18 24.38
CA GLY A 377 -21.57 38.49 23.25
C GLY A 377 -20.62 37.92 22.21
N LEU A 378 -19.41 37.47 22.60
CA LEU A 378 -18.55 36.69 21.69
C LEU A 378 -19.15 35.30 21.43
N ILE A 379 -19.03 34.81 20.20
CA ILE A 379 -19.59 33.51 19.80
C ILE A 379 -18.66 32.39 20.25
N LYS A 380 -19.14 31.55 21.17
CA LYS A 380 -18.41 30.40 21.74
C LYS A 380 -18.91 29.05 21.26
N HIS A 381 -20.16 28.98 20.82
CA HIS A 381 -20.83 27.76 20.39
C HIS A 381 -21.43 27.98 19.01
N ILE A 382 -21.39 26.94 18.18
CA ILE A 382 -21.95 26.92 16.83
C ILE A 382 -23.17 26.01 16.85
N THR A 383 -24.26 26.43 16.21
CA THR A 383 -25.43 25.59 15.98
C THR A 383 -25.40 24.94 14.60
N LEU A 384 -26.19 23.89 14.37
CA LEU A 384 -26.32 23.30 13.02
C LEU A 384 -26.76 24.33 11.98
N VAL A 385 -27.64 25.26 12.34
CA VAL A 385 -28.12 26.33 11.44
C VAL A 385 -26.96 27.20 10.97
N ASP A 386 -26.05 27.55 11.87
CA ASP A 386 -24.86 28.33 11.53
C ASP A 386 -23.98 27.58 10.53
N VAL A 387 -23.73 26.28 10.78
CA VAL A 387 -22.91 25.44 9.88
C VAL A 387 -23.51 25.34 8.49
N ILE A 388 -24.82 25.09 8.39
CA ILE A 388 -25.50 24.99 7.10
C ILE A 388 -25.51 26.34 6.38
N SER A 389 -25.79 27.44 7.09
CA SER A 389 -25.78 28.78 6.49
C SER A 389 -24.41 29.12 5.88
N MET A 390 -23.34 28.76 6.59
CA MET A 390 -21.97 29.01 6.17
C MET A 390 -21.58 28.11 4.98
N LEU A 391 -21.91 26.81 5.05
CA LEU A 391 -21.69 25.87 3.93
C LEU A 391 -22.39 26.35 2.66
N LEU A 392 -23.66 26.75 2.75
CA LEU A 392 -24.42 27.26 1.61
C LEU A 392 -23.81 28.55 1.03
N ASN A 393 -23.26 29.41 1.89
CA ASN A 393 -22.52 30.58 1.43
C ASN A 393 -21.26 30.19 0.66
N TRP A 394 -20.52 29.18 1.13
CA TRP A 394 -19.34 28.66 0.43
C TRP A 394 -19.69 28.01 -0.91
N CYS A 395 -20.84 27.35 -1.00
CA CYS A 395 -21.32 26.72 -2.24
C CYS A 395 -21.62 27.74 -3.36
N ASN A 396 -21.87 29.00 -3.02
CA ASN A 396 -22.09 30.07 -4.00
C ASN A 396 -20.78 30.56 -4.65
N ASN A 397 -19.62 30.24 -4.06
CA ASN A 397 -18.33 30.62 -4.62
C ASN A 397 -17.96 29.69 -5.78
N SER A 398 -17.53 30.26 -6.90
CA SER A 398 -17.06 29.48 -8.06
C SER A 398 -15.79 28.67 -7.75
N ILE A 399 -14.95 29.20 -6.86
CA ILE A 399 -13.70 28.60 -6.39
C ILE A 399 -13.67 28.69 -4.87
N PHE A 400 -13.33 27.58 -4.23
CA PHE A 400 -13.21 27.48 -2.78
C PHE A 400 -11.85 26.91 -2.37
N TYR A 401 -11.27 27.45 -1.30
CA TYR A 401 -9.96 27.07 -0.77
C TYR A 401 -10.13 26.46 0.60
N THR A 402 -9.90 25.16 0.71
CA THR A 402 -10.05 24.41 1.97
C THR A 402 -9.18 23.17 1.92
N SER A 403 -8.95 22.53 3.07
CA SER A 403 -8.40 21.18 3.13
C SER A 403 -9.51 20.13 3.04
N ILE A 404 -9.14 18.90 2.68
CA ILE A 404 -10.05 17.76 2.68
C ILE A 404 -10.46 17.39 4.11
N SER A 405 -9.52 17.45 5.06
CA SER A 405 -9.80 17.22 6.48
C SER A 405 -10.84 18.18 7.05
N HIS A 406 -10.81 19.45 6.66
CA HIS A 406 -11.84 20.41 7.06
C HIS A 406 -13.23 20.02 6.52
N MET A 407 -13.33 19.62 5.25
CA MET A 407 -14.60 19.17 4.68
C MET A 407 -15.11 17.87 5.31
N GLN A 408 -14.21 16.94 5.65
CA GLN A 408 -14.57 15.73 6.39
C GLN A 408 -15.22 16.06 7.73
N ASN A 409 -14.67 17.03 8.48
CA ASN A 409 -15.26 17.47 9.75
C ASN A 409 -16.66 18.09 9.54
N ILE A 410 -16.86 18.87 8.48
CA ILE A 410 -18.18 19.43 8.13
C ILE A 410 -19.19 18.32 7.85
N TYR A 411 -18.84 17.35 7.00
CA TYR A 411 -19.75 16.25 6.65
C TYR A 411 -20.07 15.38 7.86
N GLN A 412 -19.08 15.12 8.72
CA GLN A 412 -19.27 14.40 9.98
C GLN A 412 -20.25 15.14 10.89
N TYR A 413 -20.06 16.45 11.07
CA TYR A 413 -20.90 17.25 11.95
C TYR A 413 -22.34 17.34 11.46
N ILE A 414 -22.56 17.53 10.16
CA ILE A 414 -23.90 17.53 9.56
C ILE A 414 -24.56 16.17 9.75
N TYR A 415 -23.82 15.08 9.53
CA TYR A 415 -24.31 13.72 9.73
C TYR A 415 -24.75 13.45 11.17
N GLU A 416 -23.96 13.90 12.16
CA GLU A 416 -24.24 13.65 13.58
C GLU A 416 -25.40 14.49 14.14
N ASN A 417 -25.67 15.66 13.55
CA ASN A 417 -26.59 16.65 14.12
C ASN A 417 -27.87 16.91 13.31
N MET A 418 -27.92 16.51 12.03
CA MET A 418 -29.07 16.74 11.15
C MET A 418 -29.98 15.50 11.03
N ASN A 419 -31.29 15.72 10.88
CA ASN A 419 -32.22 14.64 10.59
C ASN A 419 -32.01 14.09 9.15
N ILE A 420 -32.10 12.77 8.97
CA ILE A 420 -31.91 12.08 7.69
C ILE A 420 -32.78 12.65 6.56
N ASN A 421 -34.03 13.06 6.85
CA ASN A 421 -34.91 13.62 5.82
C ASN A 421 -34.43 15.01 5.35
N GLU A 422 -34.07 15.89 6.28
CA GLU A 422 -33.54 17.23 5.97
C GLU A 422 -32.20 17.15 5.26
N LEU A 423 -31.36 16.19 5.65
CA LEU A 423 -30.07 15.89 5.02
C LEU A 423 -30.25 15.44 3.57
N ARG A 424 -31.21 14.55 3.30
CA ARG A 424 -31.53 14.12 1.93
C ARG A 424 -32.03 15.28 1.08
N ASP A 425 -32.87 16.13 1.63
CA ASP A 425 -33.35 17.33 0.91
C ASP A 425 -32.20 18.29 0.59
N LEU A 426 -31.30 18.52 1.54
CA LEU A 426 -30.11 19.35 1.36
C LEU A 426 -29.19 18.80 0.24
N ILE A 427 -28.86 17.51 0.31
CA ILE A 427 -27.97 16.82 -0.65
C ILE A 427 -28.54 16.85 -2.07
N ASN A 428 -29.84 16.64 -2.22
CA ASN A 428 -30.47 16.57 -3.54
C ASN A 428 -30.68 17.95 -4.15
N THR A 429 -30.85 19.01 -3.34
CA THR A 429 -31.17 20.35 -3.83
C THR A 429 -29.96 21.28 -3.95
N LYS A 430 -28.86 21.00 -3.25
CA LYS A 430 -27.68 21.89 -3.16
C LYS A 430 -26.40 21.18 -3.59
N SER A 431 -25.49 21.93 -4.21
CA SER A 431 -24.16 21.46 -4.55
C SER A 431 -23.27 21.56 -3.32
N ILE A 432 -23.25 20.54 -2.47
CA ILE A 432 -22.53 20.57 -1.17
C ILE A 432 -21.27 19.71 -1.15
N PHE A 433 -20.98 18.93 -2.20
CA PHE A 433 -19.81 18.06 -2.26
C PHE A 433 -18.61 18.82 -2.78
N PHE A 434 -17.58 18.99 -1.94
CA PHE A 434 -16.34 19.66 -2.32
C PHE A 434 -15.43 18.70 -3.07
N VAL A 435 -14.99 19.11 -4.25
CA VAL A 435 -14.03 18.36 -5.07
C VAL A 435 -12.83 19.25 -5.40
N PRO A 436 -11.60 18.82 -5.06
CA PRO A 436 -10.40 19.58 -5.38
C PRO A 436 -10.03 19.47 -6.86
N TYR A 437 -9.40 20.50 -7.42
CA TYR A 437 -8.87 20.47 -8.79
C TYR A 437 -7.52 19.74 -8.90
N SER A 438 -6.81 19.59 -7.78
CA SER A 438 -5.52 18.89 -7.71
C SER A 438 -5.54 17.84 -6.61
N SER A 439 -4.95 16.68 -6.88
CA SER A 439 -4.70 15.65 -5.88
C SER A 439 -3.49 16.04 -5.02
N SER A 440 -3.72 16.64 -3.84
CA SER A 440 -2.66 16.71 -2.83
C SER A 440 -2.48 15.33 -2.18
N LEU A 441 -1.23 14.99 -1.85
CA LEU A 441 -0.88 13.78 -1.11
C LEU A 441 -1.30 13.86 0.38
N ASN A 442 -1.53 15.07 0.92
CA ASN A 442 -1.87 15.28 2.33
C ASN A 442 -3.25 15.94 2.50
N HIS A 443 -4.14 15.31 3.27
CA HIS A 443 -5.52 15.79 3.50
C HIS A 443 -5.62 17.12 4.26
N THR A 444 -4.54 17.55 4.90
CA THR A 444 -4.47 18.82 5.65
C THR A 444 -4.07 20.01 4.80
N ASP A 445 -3.54 19.79 3.60
CA ASP A 445 -3.13 20.88 2.71
C ASP A 445 -4.34 21.66 2.20
N ILE A 446 -4.19 22.98 2.10
CA ILE A 446 -5.19 23.83 1.48
C ILE A 446 -5.15 23.61 -0.03
N VAL A 447 -6.26 23.13 -0.58
CA VAL A 447 -6.44 22.87 -2.00
C VAL A 447 -7.50 23.79 -2.59
N ARG A 448 -7.32 24.12 -3.87
CA ARG A 448 -8.31 24.84 -4.67
C ARG A 448 -9.30 23.83 -5.23
N GLY A 449 -10.60 24.07 -5.05
CA GLY A 449 -11.65 23.19 -5.57
C GLY A 449 -12.96 23.92 -5.79
N ARG A 450 -14.01 23.13 -6.05
CA ARG A 450 -15.38 23.62 -6.21
C ARG A 450 -16.39 22.70 -5.54
N PHE A 451 -17.57 23.22 -5.32
CA PHE A 451 -18.70 22.41 -4.86
C PHE A 451 -19.53 21.89 -6.05
N VAL A 452 -20.00 20.65 -5.95
CA VAL A 452 -20.74 19.93 -6.98
C VAL A 452 -21.98 19.23 -6.41
N ASN A 453 -22.95 18.95 -7.27
CA ASN A 453 -24.18 18.24 -6.88
C ASN A 453 -23.95 16.72 -6.80
N ILE A 454 -24.82 16.01 -6.08
CA ILE A 454 -24.79 14.54 -6.00
C ILE A 454 -24.82 13.85 -7.39
N SER A 455 -25.45 14.48 -8.39
CA SER A 455 -25.50 13.96 -9.76
C SER A 455 -24.17 14.05 -10.54
N GLU A 456 -23.18 14.80 -10.05
CA GLU A 456 -21.86 14.97 -10.67
C GLU A 456 -20.78 14.08 -10.01
N VAL A 457 -21.12 13.33 -8.94
CA VAL A 457 -20.14 12.58 -8.14
C VAL A 457 -20.42 11.08 -8.11
N TYR A 458 -19.35 10.32 -8.11
CA TYR A 458 -19.34 8.87 -7.93
C TYR A 458 -18.34 8.50 -6.86
N TRP A 459 -18.55 7.36 -6.19
CA TRP A 459 -17.56 6.86 -5.25
C TRP A 459 -16.27 6.48 -6.00
N TYR A 460 -16.39 5.58 -6.99
CA TYR A 460 -15.26 5.05 -7.74
C TYR A 460 -15.66 4.70 -9.19
N ASP A 461 -14.67 4.57 -10.08
CA ASP A 461 -14.80 4.05 -11.43
C ASP A 461 -13.77 2.93 -11.64
N SER A 462 -14.24 1.69 -11.73
CA SER A 462 -13.38 0.51 -11.96
C SER A 462 -12.59 0.52 -13.26
N THR A 463 -12.98 1.36 -14.22
CA THR A 463 -12.32 1.48 -15.51
C THR A 463 -11.29 2.62 -15.55
N ASN A 464 -11.43 3.62 -14.68
CA ASN A 464 -10.72 4.91 -14.74
C ASN A 464 -10.82 5.65 -16.09
N LEU A 465 -11.72 5.22 -16.99
CA LEU A 465 -11.80 5.75 -18.35
C LEU A 465 -12.49 7.12 -18.37
N PHE A 466 -13.39 7.41 -17.42
CA PHE A 466 -14.00 8.73 -17.32
C PHE A 466 -12.97 9.82 -17.00
N ILE A 467 -11.96 9.51 -16.19
CA ILE A 467 -10.82 10.42 -15.94
C ILE A 467 -9.98 10.56 -17.21
N LYS A 468 -9.62 9.43 -17.84
CA LYS A 468 -8.79 9.39 -19.05
C LYS A 468 -9.36 10.22 -20.20
N TYR A 469 -10.67 10.14 -20.42
CA TYR A 469 -11.37 10.82 -21.51
C TYR A 469 -12.07 12.13 -21.10
N SER A 470 -11.83 12.61 -19.86
CA SER A 470 -12.48 13.80 -19.29
C SER A 470 -12.36 15.05 -20.17
N SER A 471 -11.21 15.28 -20.82
CA SER A 471 -11.00 16.44 -21.71
C SER A 471 -11.83 16.42 -22.98
N LEU A 472 -12.25 15.24 -23.44
CA LEU A 472 -12.97 15.02 -24.70
C LEU A 472 -14.50 15.06 -24.50
N LEU A 473 -14.99 14.72 -23.31
CA LEU A 473 -16.42 14.50 -23.05
C LEU A 473 -17.29 15.77 -23.11
N LYS A 474 -16.74 16.99 -22.99
CA LYS A 474 -17.43 18.31 -22.98
C LYS A 474 -18.68 18.47 -22.08
N ILE A 475 -19.22 17.41 -21.50
CA ILE A 475 -20.40 17.33 -20.63
C ILE A 475 -20.11 16.28 -19.54
N THR A 476 -20.48 16.67 -18.31
CA THR A 476 -20.34 16.03 -17.00
C THR A 476 -18.92 15.71 -16.54
N ASN A 477 -18.37 16.64 -15.76
CA ASN A 477 -17.23 16.39 -14.91
C ASN A 477 -17.61 15.29 -13.90
N HIS A 478 -17.30 14.03 -14.21
CA HIS A 478 -17.46 12.91 -13.29
C HIS A 478 -16.36 13.00 -12.25
N TYR A 479 -16.72 13.30 -11.01
CA TYR A 479 -15.75 13.36 -9.92
C TYR A 479 -15.79 12.10 -9.07
N LEU A 480 -14.62 11.50 -8.88
CA LEU A 480 -14.46 10.36 -7.97
C LEU A 480 -14.14 10.87 -6.58
N LEU A 481 -14.91 10.41 -5.59
CA LEU A 481 -14.77 10.83 -4.20
C LEU A 481 -13.89 9.88 -3.37
N GLU A 482 -13.71 8.62 -3.80
CA GLU A 482 -12.93 7.62 -3.06
C GLU A 482 -11.51 8.10 -2.76
N SER A 483 -10.85 8.77 -3.72
CA SER A 483 -9.49 9.28 -3.55
C SER A 483 -9.36 10.34 -2.46
N TYR A 484 -10.46 10.97 -2.05
CA TYR A 484 -10.44 12.09 -1.10
C TYR A 484 -11.12 11.75 0.23
N TYR A 485 -12.19 10.96 0.21
CA TYR A 485 -13.07 10.76 1.37
C TYR A 485 -13.15 9.30 1.83
N ASN A 486 -12.16 8.46 1.50
CA ASN A 486 -12.18 7.02 1.81
C ASN A 486 -12.48 6.69 3.28
N GLU A 487 -11.99 7.50 4.23
CA GLU A 487 -12.24 7.31 5.67
C GLU A 487 -13.73 7.45 6.06
N GLN A 488 -14.51 8.17 5.25
CA GLN A 488 -15.94 8.41 5.46
C GLN A 488 -16.82 7.63 4.47
N LYS A 489 -16.30 6.52 3.92
CA LYS A 489 -16.99 5.70 2.90
C LYS A 489 -18.43 5.34 3.28
N THR A 490 -18.66 4.95 4.52
CA THR A 490 -20.00 4.58 5.02
C THR A 490 -20.96 5.78 4.99
N ILE A 491 -20.50 6.97 5.36
CA ILE A 491 -21.33 8.18 5.33
C ILE A 491 -21.72 8.51 3.88
N PHE A 492 -20.75 8.48 2.96
CA PHE A 492 -20.98 8.85 1.57
C PHE A 492 -21.84 7.82 0.81
N LEU A 493 -21.62 6.52 1.03
CA LEU A 493 -22.38 5.46 0.36
C LEU A 493 -23.72 5.17 1.03
N ASP A 494 -23.73 4.92 2.35
CA ASP A 494 -24.91 4.39 3.03
C ASP A 494 -25.89 5.50 3.42
N ILE A 495 -25.39 6.69 3.78
CA ILE A 495 -26.23 7.81 4.26
C ILE A 495 -26.52 8.78 3.12
N PHE A 496 -25.48 9.32 2.49
CA PHE A 496 -25.63 10.27 1.39
C PHE A 496 -26.11 9.59 0.10
N SER A 497 -26.08 8.25 0.05
CA SER A 497 -26.57 7.46 -1.11
C SER A 497 -25.88 7.83 -2.42
N ILE A 498 -24.58 8.18 -2.36
CA ILE A 498 -23.78 8.44 -3.55
C ILE A 498 -23.63 7.13 -4.32
N ARG A 499 -23.75 7.23 -5.65
CA ARG A 499 -23.64 6.07 -6.52
C ARG A 499 -22.24 5.49 -6.46
N LEU A 500 -22.17 4.17 -6.30
CA LEU A 500 -20.90 3.46 -6.22
C LEU A 500 -20.10 3.59 -7.53
N ASN A 501 -20.78 3.45 -8.67
CA ASN A 501 -20.22 3.49 -10.01
C ASN A 501 -21.13 4.27 -10.97
N PRO A 502 -20.61 4.76 -12.11
CA PRO A 502 -21.41 5.25 -13.23
C PRO A 502 -22.44 4.22 -13.71
N THR A 503 -23.52 4.72 -14.31
CA THR A 503 -24.61 3.90 -14.86
C THR A 503 -24.23 3.25 -16.20
N ILE A 504 -24.94 2.18 -16.58
CA ILE A 504 -24.76 1.53 -17.89
C ILE A 504 -24.91 2.55 -19.03
N GLU A 505 -25.85 3.50 -18.93
CA GLU A 505 -26.06 4.52 -19.96
C GLU A 505 -24.87 5.49 -20.09
N GLU A 506 -24.25 5.88 -18.99
CA GLU A 506 -23.03 6.70 -19.00
C GLU A 506 -21.84 5.94 -19.59
N TYR A 507 -21.67 4.65 -19.26
CA TYR A 507 -20.65 3.80 -19.88
C TYR A 507 -20.88 3.62 -21.39
N ILE A 508 -22.13 3.49 -21.84
CA ILE A 508 -22.47 3.44 -23.27
C ILE A 508 -22.13 4.78 -23.94
N ASN A 509 -22.46 5.90 -23.32
CA ASN A 509 -22.14 7.22 -23.87
C ASN A 509 -20.62 7.43 -23.97
N LEU A 510 -19.85 6.99 -22.96
CA LEU A 510 -18.39 6.99 -23.01
C LEU A 510 -17.86 6.12 -24.15
N LEU A 511 -18.42 4.93 -24.31
CA LEU A 511 -18.05 4.01 -25.39
C LEU A 511 -18.33 4.61 -26.78
N VAL A 512 -19.44 5.32 -26.96
CA VAL A 512 -19.76 6.05 -28.20
C VAL A 512 -18.73 7.16 -28.48
N HIS A 513 -18.23 7.83 -27.44
CA HIS A 513 -17.17 8.82 -27.60
C HIS A 513 -15.84 8.15 -27.98
N ILE A 514 -15.47 7.04 -27.33
CA ILE A 514 -14.28 6.27 -27.67
C ILE A 514 -14.35 5.77 -29.11
N SER A 515 -15.52 5.29 -29.56
CA SER A 515 -15.70 4.79 -30.92
C SER A 515 -15.75 5.89 -32.00
N SER A 516 -15.91 7.16 -31.60
CA SER A 516 -15.75 8.30 -32.51
C SER A 516 -14.28 8.66 -32.79
N LEU A 517 -13.34 8.12 -32.00
CA LEU A 517 -11.90 8.31 -32.18
C LEU A 517 -11.32 7.31 -33.20
N GLU A 518 -10.11 7.60 -33.67
CA GLU A 518 -9.35 6.67 -34.51
C GLU A 518 -9.11 5.36 -33.76
N ILE A 519 -9.39 4.24 -34.43
CA ILE A 519 -9.25 2.92 -33.84
C ILE A 519 -7.77 2.55 -33.71
N THR A 520 -7.33 2.42 -32.47
CA THR A 520 -5.98 2.03 -32.07
C THR A 520 -6.07 0.87 -31.08
N GLU A 521 -4.95 0.20 -30.83
CA GLU A 521 -4.88 -0.87 -29.83
C GLU A 521 -5.37 -0.38 -28.44
N ASN A 522 -5.05 0.85 -28.06
CA ASN A 522 -5.50 1.46 -26.80
C ASN A 522 -7.01 1.68 -26.75
N THR A 523 -7.63 2.23 -27.80
CA THR A 523 -9.09 2.46 -27.82
C THR A 523 -9.87 1.14 -27.85
N ILE A 524 -9.31 0.11 -28.48
CA ILE A 524 -9.86 -1.25 -28.48
C ILE A 524 -9.84 -1.79 -27.04
N GLN A 525 -8.69 -1.75 -26.37
CA GLN A 525 -8.56 -2.21 -24.98
C GLN A 525 -9.50 -1.46 -24.03
N ASP A 526 -9.64 -0.14 -24.17
CA ASP A 526 -10.57 0.67 -23.38
C ASP A 526 -12.03 0.26 -23.62
N ALA A 527 -12.43 0.02 -24.88
CA ALA A 527 -13.77 -0.47 -25.21
C ALA A 527 -14.05 -1.85 -24.60
N PHE A 528 -13.09 -2.76 -24.65
CA PHE A 528 -13.21 -4.08 -24.03
C PHE A 528 -13.31 -4.00 -22.50
N LEU A 529 -12.69 -3.01 -21.86
CA LEU A 529 -12.85 -2.76 -20.43
C LEU A 529 -14.28 -2.31 -20.11
N ILE A 530 -14.89 -1.47 -20.95
CA ILE A 530 -16.30 -1.08 -20.81
C ILE A 530 -17.22 -2.30 -21.01
N PHE A 531 -16.99 -3.12 -22.03
CA PHE A 531 -17.77 -4.36 -22.26
C PHE A 531 -17.75 -5.28 -21.05
N LYS A 532 -16.56 -5.49 -20.48
CA LYS A 532 -16.37 -6.27 -19.25
C LYS A 532 -17.16 -5.68 -18.08
N THR A 533 -17.10 -4.37 -17.88
CA THR A 533 -17.80 -3.68 -16.78
C THR A 533 -19.32 -3.78 -16.93
N ILE A 534 -19.87 -3.52 -18.12
CA ILE A 534 -21.30 -3.68 -18.40
C ILE A 534 -21.72 -5.15 -18.25
N GLY A 535 -20.91 -6.09 -18.75
CA GLY A 535 -21.15 -7.52 -18.60
C GLY A 535 -21.33 -7.95 -17.14
N LYS A 536 -20.49 -7.45 -16.24
CA LYS A 536 -20.62 -7.71 -14.79
C LYS A 536 -21.88 -7.11 -14.17
N PHE A 537 -22.29 -5.92 -14.60
CA PHE A 537 -23.57 -5.35 -14.15
C PHE A 537 -24.75 -6.23 -14.58
N CYS A 538 -24.72 -6.74 -15.81
CA CYS A 538 -25.78 -7.59 -16.36
C CYS A 538 -25.80 -9.01 -15.78
N GLU A 539 -24.67 -9.55 -15.33
CA GLU A 539 -24.62 -10.89 -14.70
C GLU A 539 -25.46 -10.95 -13.41
N GLN A 540 -25.59 -9.82 -12.71
CA GLN A 540 -26.38 -9.71 -11.47
C GLN A 540 -27.88 -9.63 -11.73
N SER A 541 -28.31 -9.31 -12.96
CA SER A 541 -29.70 -9.11 -13.34
C SER A 541 -30.10 -10.05 -14.49
N ASN A 542 -30.56 -11.26 -14.14
CA ASN A 542 -30.96 -12.30 -15.11
C ASN A 542 -32.32 -12.00 -15.80
N ASN A 543 -32.62 -10.75 -16.13
CA ASN A 543 -33.94 -10.27 -16.52
C ASN A 543 -34.06 -10.02 -18.04
N LEU A 544 -35.01 -10.69 -18.71
CA LEU A 544 -35.28 -10.56 -20.14
C LEU A 544 -35.64 -9.13 -20.59
N ILE A 545 -36.19 -8.32 -19.69
CA ILE A 545 -36.59 -6.93 -19.97
C ILE A 545 -35.34 -6.04 -20.12
N GLU A 546 -34.35 -6.21 -19.25
CA GLU A 546 -33.10 -5.43 -19.28
C GLU A 546 -32.23 -5.80 -20.49
N LYS A 547 -32.27 -7.07 -20.92
CA LYS A 547 -31.63 -7.50 -22.17
C LYS A 547 -32.16 -6.72 -23.38
N LYS A 548 -33.48 -6.59 -23.52
CA LYS A 548 -34.09 -5.82 -24.62
C LYS A 548 -33.80 -4.33 -24.52
N ASP A 549 -33.81 -3.77 -23.31
CA ASP A 549 -33.46 -2.36 -23.09
C ASP A 549 -32.02 -2.06 -23.50
N LEU A 550 -31.07 -2.91 -23.09
CA LEU A 550 -29.66 -2.78 -23.47
C LEU A 550 -29.48 -2.89 -24.99
N GLN A 551 -30.12 -3.86 -25.64
CA GLN A 551 -30.07 -4.02 -27.09
C GLN A 551 -30.62 -2.79 -27.83
N ASN A 552 -31.75 -2.25 -27.38
CA ASN A 552 -32.31 -1.00 -27.94
C ASN A 552 -31.40 0.21 -27.71
N LYS A 553 -30.68 0.24 -26.57
CA LYS A 553 -29.70 1.30 -26.28
C LYS A 553 -28.42 1.16 -27.11
N LEU A 554 -28.05 -0.04 -27.55
CA LEU A 554 -26.84 -0.28 -28.34
C LEU A 554 -27.08 -0.29 -29.85
N SER A 555 -28.33 -0.49 -30.29
CA SER A 555 -28.67 -0.51 -31.72
C SER A 555 -28.24 0.77 -32.42
N HIS A 556 -27.84 0.65 -33.69
CA HIS A 556 -27.36 1.75 -34.54
C HIS A 556 -26.08 2.47 -34.07
N LYS A 557 -25.49 2.10 -32.93
CA LYS A 557 -24.24 2.68 -32.43
C LYS A 557 -23.06 1.86 -32.96
N SER A 558 -22.16 2.50 -33.69
CA SER A 558 -20.91 1.87 -34.16
C SER A 558 -19.88 1.84 -33.03
N ILE A 559 -19.92 0.81 -32.21
CA ILE A 559 -19.15 0.72 -30.95
C ILE A 559 -18.38 -0.60 -30.81
N PHE A 560 -18.53 -1.52 -31.76
CA PHE A 560 -17.87 -2.82 -31.72
C PHE A 560 -16.60 -2.79 -32.59
N PRO A 561 -15.40 -3.01 -32.02
CA PRO A 561 -14.17 -2.99 -32.79
C PRO A 561 -13.96 -4.33 -33.52
N THR A 562 -13.68 -4.28 -34.82
CA THR A 562 -13.40 -5.46 -35.65
C THR A 562 -11.91 -5.72 -35.83
N LYS A 563 -11.53 -6.95 -36.21
CA LYS A 563 -10.15 -7.37 -36.49
C LYS A 563 -9.45 -6.59 -37.61
N ASP A 564 -10.23 -6.05 -38.54
CA ASP A 564 -9.75 -5.22 -39.63
C ASP A 564 -9.76 -3.72 -39.27
N TYR A 565 -9.76 -3.40 -37.97
CA TYR A 565 -9.66 -2.04 -37.44
C TYR A 565 -10.79 -1.12 -37.96
N ARG A 566 -12.05 -1.54 -37.76
CA ARG A 566 -13.24 -0.71 -37.98
C ARG A 566 -14.17 -0.78 -36.78
N TRP A 567 -14.94 0.29 -36.56
CA TRP A 567 -16.06 0.27 -35.62
C TRP A 567 -17.34 -0.12 -36.37
N VAL A 568 -18.07 -1.11 -35.86
CA VAL A 568 -19.34 -1.58 -36.42
C VAL A 568 -20.45 -1.53 -35.39
N SER A 569 -21.68 -1.53 -35.87
CA SER A 569 -22.90 -1.57 -35.05
C SER A 569 -23.45 -2.99 -34.93
N LEU A 570 -24.47 -3.19 -34.09
CA LEU A 570 -25.20 -4.46 -34.07
C LEU A 570 -25.92 -4.75 -35.39
N ASP A 571 -26.27 -3.72 -36.18
CA ASP A 571 -26.96 -3.88 -37.45
C ASP A 571 -26.06 -4.52 -38.52
N ASP A 572 -24.75 -4.39 -38.36
CA ASP A 572 -23.73 -4.98 -39.24
C ASP A 572 -23.51 -6.48 -38.98
N ASN A 573 -24.32 -7.08 -38.09
CA ASN A 573 -24.26 -8.49 -37.69
C ASN A 573 -22.83 -8.97 -37.37
N PRO A 574 -22.15 -8.34 -36.41
CA PRO A 574 -20.82 -8.76 -36.04
C PRO A 574 -20.80 -10.19 -35.53
N LEU A 575 -19.67 -10.88 -35.71
CA LEU A 575 -19.46 -12.26 -35.31
C LEU A 575 -18.26 -12.36 -34.39
N ILE A 576 -18.43 -13.16 -33.34
CA ILE A 576 -17.37 -13.43 -32.37
C ILE A 576 -16.39 -14.46 -32.95
N CYS A 577 -15.09 -14.16 -32.93
CA CYS A 577 -14.02 -15.06 -33.32
C CYS A 577 -13.78 -16.12 -32.23
N ASP A 578 -14.53 -17.21 -32.30
CA ASP A 578 -14.35 -18.37 -31.40
C ASP A 578 -13.36 -19.42 -31.95
N ASN A 579 -12.98 -19.33 -33.22
CA ASN A 579 -11.97 -20.18 -33.82
C ASN A 579 -11.06 -19.35 -34.74
N ASN A 580 -9.80 -19.19 -34.35
CA ASN A 580 -8.81 -18.40 -35.10
C ASN A 580 -8.52 -18.97 -36.49
N ASP A 581 -8.50 -20.30 -36.64
CA ASP A 581 -8.22 -20.96 -37.92
C ASP A 581 -9.33 -20.62 -38.93
N ILE A 582 -10.59 -20.63 -38.49
CA ILE A 582 -11.74 -20.22 -39.31
C ILE A 582 -11.72 -18.71 -39.55
N ALA A 583 -11.46 -17.91 -38.51
CA ALA A 583 -11.46 -16.45 -38.61
C ALA A 583 -10.48 -15.93 -39.68
N GLN A 584 -9.28 -16.53 -39.79
CA GLN A 584 -8.29 -16.17 -40.82
C GLN A 584 -8.82 -16.34 -42.25
N LEU A 585 -9.72 -17.29 -42.49
CA LEU A 585 -10.30 -17.52 -43.81
C LEU A 585 -11.28 -16.40 -44.20
N PHE A 586 -12.06 -15.92 -43.23
CA PHE A 586 -13.14 -14.97 -43.47
C PHE A 586 -12.75 -13.50 -43.23
N ILE A 587 -11.58 -13.21 -42.64
CA ILE A 587 -11.15 -11.86 -42.25
C ILE A 587 -11.06 -10.86 -43.42
N HIS A 588 -10.80 -11.35 -44.64
CA HIS A 588 -10.66 -10.50 -45.83
C HIS A 588 -11.97 -10.31 -46.62
N ILE A 589 -13.08 -10.89 -46.17
CA ILE A 589 -14.38 -10.78 -46.83
C ILE A 589 -15.08 -9.52 -46.36
N LYS A 590 -15.24 -8.54 -47.26
CA LYS A 590 -15.77 -7.20 -46.95
C LYS A 590 -17.12 -7.15 -46.20
N ASN A 591 -17.94 -8.20 -46.33
CA ASN A 591 -19.28 -8.27 -45.76
C ASN A 591 -19.33 -9.02 -44.43
N ILE A 592 -18.19 -9.37 -43.84
CA ILE A 592 -18.12 -10.10 -42.56
C ILE A 592 -17.34 -9.26 -41.56
N SER A 593 -17.99 -8.94 -40.44
CA SER A 593 -17.42 -8.16 -39.34
C SER A 593 -17.03 -9.09 -38.21
N LEU A 594 -15.72 -9.26 -37.98
CA LEU A 594 -15.16 -10.20 -37.01
C LEU A 594 -14.66 -9.47 -35.76
N ILE A 595 -15.11 -9.85 -34.56
CA ILE A 595 -14.70 -9.28 -33.26
C ILE A 595 -13.93 -10.32 -32.46
N ASP A 596 -12.89 -9.91 -31.73
CA ASP A 596 -12.13 -10.76 -30.82
C ASP A 596 -12.77 -10.96 -29.44
N ILE A 597 -12.38 -12.04 -28.75
CA ILE A 597 -12.68 -12.26 -27.34
C ILE A 597 -11.39 -12.09 -26.53
N LEU A 598 -11.35 -11.11 -25.63
CA LEU A 598 -10.22 -10.91 -24.72
C LEU A 598 -10.43 -11.57 -23.33
N SER A 599 -11.67 -11.80 -22.91
CA SER A 599 -11.96 -12.45 -21.62
C SER A 599 -13.37 -13.07 -21.55
N SER A 600 -13.59 -13.98 -20.59
CA SER A 600 -14.88 -14.61 -20.32
C SER A 600 -15.98 -13.60 -19.94
N ASP A 601 -15.63 -12.55 -19.21
CA ASP A 601 -16.57 -11.53 -18.75
C ASP A 601 -17.14 -10.70 -19.93
N VAL A 602 -16.32 -10.49 -20.97
CA VAL A 602 -16.76 -9.82 -22.22
C VAL A 602 -17.76 -10.70 -22.98
N LEU A 603 -17.61 -12.03 -22.91
CA LEU A 603 -18.54 -12.96 -23.55
C LEU A 603 -19.96 -12.85 -22.97
N ILE A 604 -20.09 -12.56 -21.67
CA ILE A 604 -21.39 -12.29 -21.03
C ILE A 604 -22.07 -11.09 -21.69
N PHE A 605 -21.32 -9.99 -21.89
CA PHE A 605 -21.83 -8.81 -22.58
C PHE A 605 -22.24 -9.11 -24.03
N PHE A 606 -21.41 -9.83 -24.79
CA PHE A 606 -21.75 -10.20 -26.17
C PHE A 606 -22.97 -11.12 -26.28
N ASN A 607 -23.14 -12.05 -25.33
CA ASN A 607 -24.35 -12.88 -25.23
C ASN A 607 -25.61 -12.07 -24.91
N MET A 608 -25.49 -11.04 -24.06
CA MET A 608 -26.60 -10.09 -23.81
C MET A 608 -26.94 -9.29 -25.07
N CYS A 609 -25.96 -9.03 -25.94
CA CYS A 609 -26.16 -8.38 -27.23
C CYS A 609 -26.62 -9.32 -28.36
N ASP A 610 -26.83 -10.62 -28.09
CA ASP A 610 -27.17 -11.66 -29.09
C ASP A 610 -26.17 -11.78 -30.27
N ILE A 611 -24.90 -11.44 -30.03
CA ILE A 611 -23.84 -11.57 -31.04
C ILE A 611 -23.48 -13.06 -31.16
N LYS A 612 -23.59 -13.59 -32.38
CA LYS A 612 -23.32 -15.02 -32.67
C LYS A 612 -21.83 -15.28 -32.84
N THR A 613 -21.40 -16.51 -32.58
CA THR A 613 -20.03 -16.93 -32.90
C THR A 613 -19.88 -17.26 -34.38
N LEU A 614 -18.67 -17.08 -34.91
CA LEU A 614 -18.35 -17.38 -36.31
C LEU A 614 -18.59 -18.86 -36.63
N SER A 615 -18.15 -19.78 -35.75
CA SER A 615 -18.35 -21.22 -35.98
C SER A 615 -19.83 -21.61 -36.05
N SER A 616 -20.70 -20.96 -35.28
CA SER A 616 -22.15 -21.22 -35.30
C SER A 616 -22.83 -20.77 -36.59
N SER A 617 -22.21 -19.82 -37.32
CA SER A 617 -22.73 -19.21 -38.53
C SER A 617 -22.25 -19.89 -39.83
N ILE A 618 -21.37 -20.87 -39.73
CA ILE A 618 -20.78 -21.59 -40.88
C ILE A 618 -21.22 -23.05 -40.87
N THR A 619 -21.38 -23.64 -42.06
CA THR A 619 -21.48 -25.08 -42.29
C THR A 619 -20.22 -25.57 -43.00
N ILE A 620 -19.67 -26.71 -42.56
CA ILE A 620 -18.47 -27.30 -43.14
C ILE A 620 -18.87 -28.59 -43.86
N GLU A 621 -18.66 -28.63 -45.17
CA GLU A 621 -18.82 -29.84 -45.99
C GLU A 621 -17.43 -30.42 -46.30
N HIS A 622 -17.31 -31.74 -46.43
CA HIS A 622 -16.03 -32.41 -46.71
C HIS A 622 -16.12 -33.27 -47.98
N ILE A 623 -15.13 -33.13 -48.86
CA ILE A 623 -14.92 -33.97 -50.05
C ILE A 623 -13.74 -34.89 -49.77
N ILE A 624 -13.98 -36.20 -49.81
CA ILE A 624 -12.98 -37.24 -49.52
C ILE A 624 -12.86 -38.24 -50.66
N LYS A 625 -11.65 -38.79 -50.87
CA LYS A 625 -11.40 -39.90 -51.80
C LYS A 625 -10.75 -41.10 -51.11
N ASN A 626 -11.18 -42.31 -51.50
CA ASN A 626 -10.68 -43.60 -51.02
C ASN A 626 -10.58 -43.71 -49.48
N PRO A 627 -11.70 -43.57 -48.74
CA PRO A 627 -11.68 -43.68 -47.29
C PRO A 627 -11.31 -45.09 -46.85
N SER A 628 -10.38 -45.19 -45.92
CA SER A 628 -9.96 -46.43 -45.26
C SER A 628 -9.89 -46.24 -43.74
N ASN A 629 -10.09 -47.31 -42.97
CA ASN A 629 -10.12 -47.19 -41.51
C ASN A 629 -8.71 -47.00 -40.93
N GLY A 630 -8.54 -45.94 -40.13
CA GLY A 630 -7.34 -45.61 -39.38
C GLY A 630 -7.18 -46.38 -38.08
N ILE A 631 -7.45 -47.69 -38.08
CA ILE A 631 -7.42 -48.56 -36.88
C ILE A 631 -6.08 -48.50 -36.15
N PHE A 632 -4.97 -48.38 -36.89
CA PHE A 632 -3.65 -48.21 -36.28
C PHE A 632 -3.55 -46.93 -35.43
N ILE A 633 -4.08 -45.81 -35.93
CA ILE A 633 -4.06 -44.52 -35.22
C ILE A 633 -5.02 -44.56 -34.03
N GLN A 634 -6.20 -45.18 -34.18
CA GLN A 634 -7.12 -45.43 -33.09
C GLN A 634 -6.45 -46.22 -31.95
N ASN A 635 -5.78 -47.33 -32.26
CA ASN A 635 -5.12 -48.17 -31.26
C ASN A 635 -3.96 -47.44 -30.58
N LEU A 636 -3.16 -46.70 -31.35
CA LEU A 636 -2.08 -45.89 -30.82
C LEU A 636 -2.60 -44.85 -29.83
N LEU A 637 -3.68 -44.14 -30.16
CA LEU A 637 -4.27 -43.13 -29.28
C LEU A 637 -4.95 -43.74 -28.06
N SER A 638 -5.71 -44.82 -28.23
CA SER A 638 -6.29 -45.62 -27.14
C SER A 638 -5.23 -46.05 -26.12
N SER A 639 -4.03 -46.41 -26.59
CA SER A 639 -2.91 -46.78 -25.70
C SER A 639 -2.33 -45.59 -24.92
N LEU A 640 -2.43 -44.37 -25.45
CA LEU A 640 -1.85 -43.16 -24.84
C LEU A 640 -2.79 -42.49 -23.83
N ILE A 641 -4.10 -42.65 -23.98
CA ILE A 641 -5.14 -42.01 -23.15
C ILE A 641 -4.93 -42.20 -21.63
N PRO A 642 -4.64 -43.40 -21.11
CA PRO A 642 -4.44 -43.59 -19.68
C PRO A 642 -3.25 -42.76 -19.14
N TYR A 643 -2.19 -42.63 -19.95
CA TYR A 643 -1.01 -41.83 -19.59
C TYR A 643 -1.33 -40.34 -19.57
N VAL A 644 -2.14 -39.86 -20.50
CA VAL A 644 -2.60 -38.46 -20.58
C VAL A 644 -3.48 -38.11 -19.38
N GLN A 645 -4.45 -38.97 -19.04
CA GLN A 645 -5.32 -38.75 -17.89
C GLN A 645 -4.55 -38.80 -16.56
N LEU A 646 -3.57 -39.70 -16.44
CA LEU A 646 -2.69 -39.78 -15.27
C LEU A 646 -1.81 -38.52 -15.16
N PHE A 647 -1.25 -38.05 -16.28
CA PHE A 647 -0.46 -36.83 -16.36
C PHE A 647 -1.28 -35.62 -15.91
N MET A 648 -2.47 -35.42 -16.49
CA MET A 648 -3.34 -34.29 -16.13
C MET A 648 -3.78 -34.32 -14.67
N LYS A 649 -4.06 -35.51 -14.11
CA LYS A 649 -4.37 -35.67 -12.68
C LYS A 649 -3.22 -35.26 -11.76
N SER A 650 -1.98 -35.49 -12.18
CA SER A 650 -0.78 -35.33 -11.35
C SER A 650 -0.27 -33.89 -11.25
N ARG A 651 -0.84 -32.96 -12.02
CA ARG A 651 -0.40 -31.56 -12.12
C ARG A 651 -1.54 -30.62 -11.76
N THR A 652 -1.26 -29.68 -10.87
CA THR A 652 -2.23 -28.67 -10.43
C THR A 652 -2.72 -27.82 -11.61
N GLU A 653 -1.84 -27.51 -12.56
CA GLU A 653 -2.12 -26.73 -13.78
C GLU A 653 -3.14 -27.39 -14.72
N PHE A 654 -3.21 -28.73 -14.74
CA PHE A 654 -4.12 -29.50 -15.59
C PHE A 654 -5.28 -30.12 -14.80
N PHE A 655 -5.41 -29.81 -13.51
CA PHE A 655 -6.39 -30.46 -12.64
C PHE A 655 -7.83 -30.13 -13.07
N ASP A 656 -8.11 -28.89 -13.46
CA ASP A 656 -9.43 -28.49 -13.94
C ASP A 656 -9.77 -29.16 -15.29
N ALA A 657 -8.78 -29.26 -16.19
CA ALA A 657 -8.91 -30.01 -17.44
C ALA A 657 -9.16 -31.50 -17.16
N TYR A 658 -8.46 -32.11 -16.19
CA TYR A 658 -8.69 -33.48 -15.76
C TYR A 658 -10.11 -33.68 -15.18
N GLN A 659 -10.58 -32.79 -14.31
CA GLN A 659 -11.94 -32.86 -13.76
C GLN A 659 -13.00 -32.69 -14.85
N TRP A 660 -12.75 -31.83 -15.84
CA TRP A 660 -13.60 -31.68 -17.01
C TRP A 660 -13.63 -32.96 -17.87
N THR A 661 -12.49 -33.60 -18.16
CA THR A 661 -12.47 -34.88 -18.90
C THR A 661 -13.24 -36.00 -18.19
N LYS A 662 -13.29 -35.96 -16.85
CA LYS A 662 -14.15 -36.86 -16.06
C LYS A 662 -15.62 -36.51 -16.18
N SER A 663 -15.98 -35.23 -16.07
CA SER A 663 -17.37 -34.80 -16.10
C SER A 663 -18.06 -35.08 -17.44
N ILE A 664 -17.31 -35.08 -18.55
CA ILE A 664 -17.82 -35.42 -19.90
C ILE A 664 -17.74 -36.91 -20.24
N ASN A 665 -17.30 -37.77 -19.32
CA ASN A 665 -17.05 -39.19 -19.58
C ASN A 665 -16.17 -39.43 -20.82
N MET A 666 -15.00 -38.79 -20.85
CA MET A 666 -14.09 -38.78 -22.01
C MET A 666 -13.75 -40.18 -22.51
N SER A 667 -13.66 -41.18 -21.64
CA SER A 667 -13.42 -42.59 -22.02
C SER A 667 -14.49 -43.14 -22.97
N SER A 668 -15.76 -42.78 -22.78
CA SER A 668 -16.84 -43.16 -23.70
C SER A 668 -16.77 -42.38 -25.01
N LEU A 669 -16.38 -41.09 -24.96
CA LEU A 669 -16.23 -40.26 -26.15
C LEU A 669 -15.12 -40.80 -27.06
N LEU A 670 -13.99 -41.20 -26.46
CA LEU A 670 -12.82 -41.75 -27.14
C LEU A 670 -13.09 -43.09 -27.84
N MET A 671 -13.95 -43.93 -27.28
CA MET A 671 -14.40 -45.17 -27.95
C MET A 671 -15.25 -44.90 -29.19
N ASN A 672 -15.89 -43.74 -29.26
CA ASN A 672 -16.76 -43.34 -30.37
C ASN A 672 -16.04 -42.50 -31.44
N ILE A 673 -14.80 -42.08 -31.19
CA ILE A 673 -13.97 -41.39 -32.18
C ILE A 673 -13.66 -42.35 -33.33
N GLN A 674 -13.80 -41.89 -34.57
CA GLN A 674 -13.39 -42.63 -35.76
C GLN A 674 -12.23 -41.94 -36.47
N PHE A 675 -11.22 -42.70 -36.89
CA PHE A 675 -10.16 -42.21 -37.76
C PHE A 675 -10.34 -42.76 -39.17
N ILE A 676 -10.45 -41.88 -40.16
CA ILE A 676 -10.58 -42.20 -41.56
C ILE A 676 -9.34 -41.68 -42.30
N ILE A 677 -8.61 -42.59 -42.94
CA ILE A 677 -7.47 -42.27 -43.78
C ILE A 677 -7.96 -42.07 -45.21
N VAL A 678 -7.60 -40.95 -45.83
CA VAL A 678 -8.08 -40.54 -47.16
C VAL A 678 -6.92 -40.16 -48.07
N ASP A 679 -7.08 -40.37 -49.37
CA ASP A 679 -6.08 -39.96 -50.37
C ASP A 679 -6.21 -38.49 -50.77
N TYR A 680 -7.34 -37.88 -50.44
CA TYR A 680 -7.68 -36.50 -50.75
C TYR A 680 -8.72 -36.02 -49.74
N LEU A 681 -8.52 -34.82 -49.20
CA LEU A 681 -9.42 -34.17 -48.25
C LEU A 681 -9.53 -32.68 -48.61
N GLN A 682 -10.74 -32.22 -48.84
CA GLN A 682 -11.05 -30.82 -49.12
C GLN A 682 -12.26 -30.40 -48.32
N LEU A 683 -12.15 -29.28 -47.62
CA LEU A 683 -13.21 -28.69 -46.81
C LEU A 683 -13.84 -27.50 -47.55
N ILE A 684 -15.17 -27.43 -47.50
CA ILE A 684 -15.94 -26.30 -48.01
C ILE A 684 -16.62 -25.63 -46.83
N TYR A 685 -16.16 -24.45 -46.47
CA TYR A 685 -16.76 -23.60 -45.46
C TYR A 685 -17.82 -22.73 -46.13
N ARG A 686 -19.10 -22.95 -45.82
CA ARG A 686 -20.23 -22.21 -46.39
C ARG A 686 -20.95 -21.41 -45.32
N PHE A 687 -21.25 -20.14 -45.58
CA PHE A 687 -21.97 -19.31 -44.63
C PHE A 687 -23.47 -19.65 -44.61
N LYS A 688 -24.09 -19.77 -43.43
CA LYS A 688 -25.48 -20.22 -43.29
C LYS A 688 -26.50 -19.20 -43.81
N SER A 689 -26.23 -17.91 -43.65
CA SER A 689 -27.13 -16.85 -44.11
C SER A 689 -26.93 -16.49 -45.58
N ASP A 690 -25.77 -16.80 -46.15
CA ASP A 690 -25.45 -16.54 -47.55
C ASP A 690 -24.60 -17.67 -48.13
N SER A 691 -25.24 -18.57 -48.86
CA SER A 691 -24.60 -19.73 -49.46
C SER A 691 -23.63 -19.38 -50.59
N SER A 692 -23.63 -18.13 -51.08
CA SER A 692 -22.67 -17.63 -52.07
C SER A 692 -21.29 -17.36 -51.47
N ILE A 693 -21.20 -17.14 -50.16
CA ILE A 693 -19.94 -17.01 -49.43
C ILE A 693 -19.46 -18.40 -49.06
N CYS A 694 -18.58 -18.96 -49.91
CA CYS A 694 -17.89 -20.22 -49.63
C CYS A 694 -16.38 -20.14 -49.83
N ILE A 695 -15.64 -20.80 -48.95
CA ILE A 695 -14.18 -20.95 -49.03
C ILE A 695 -13.87 -22.43 -49.15
N ILE A 696 -13.06 -22.78 -50.13
CA ILE A 696 -12.64 -24.16 -50.39
C ILE A 696 -11.16 -24.28 -50.02
N GLN A 697 -10.84 -25.22 -49.15
CA GLN A 697 -9.48 -25.44 -48.66
C GLN A 697 -9.13 -26.92 -48.72
N GLU A 698 -7.99 -27.24 -49.34
CA GLU A 698 -7.43 -28.58 -49.25
C GLU A 698 -6.74 -28.75 -47.91
N GLU A 699 -7.13 -29.80 -47.19
CA GLU A 699 -6.61 -30.08 -45.86
C GLU A 699 -5.89 -31.41 -45.85
N LYS A 700 -4.84 -31.51 -45.02
CA LYS A 700 -4.15 -32.80 -44.79
C LYS A 700 -4.68 -33.52 -43.55
N PHE A 701 -5.44 -32.80 -42.72
CA PHE A 701 -6.02 -33.28 -41.48
C PHE A 701 -7.25 -32.44 -41.12
N TYR A 702 -8.35 -33.07 -40.72
CA TYR A 702 -9.54 -32.37 -40.21
C TYR A 702 -10.23 -33.17 -39.11
N TYR A 703 -10.71 -32.47 -38.08
CA TYR A 703 -11.53 -33.05 -37.03
C TYR A 703 -12.96 -32.52 -37.12
N ASP A 704 -13.89 -33.40 -37.48
CA ASP A 704 -15.32 -33.12 -37.44
C ASP A 704 -15.84 -33.36 -36.02
N LYS A 705 -16.06 -32.27 -35.28
CA LYS A 705 -16.60 -32.31 -33.91
C LYS A 705 -18.03 -32.87 -33.85
N ASN A 706 -18.83 -32.68 -34.90
CA ASN A 706 -20.25 -33.07 -34.88
C ASN A 706 -20.41 -34.58 -35.07
N SER A 707 -19.63 -35.16 -35.97
CA SER A 707 -19.63 -36.60 -36.25
C SER A 707 -18.58 -37.37 -35.44
N ILE A 708 -17.69 -36.66 -34.75
CA ILE A 708 -16.58 -37.22 -33.97
C ILE A 708 -15.63 -38.05 -34.87
N ILE A 709 -15.31 -37.51 -36.04
CA ILE A 709 -14.48 -38.18 -37.06
C ILE A 709 -13.22 -37.37 -37.35
N PHE A 710 -12.07 -38.03 -37.36
CA PHE A 710 -10.79 -37.51 -37.81
C PHE A 710 -10.49 -37.98 -39.23
N TYR A 711 -10.38 -37.05 -40.16
CA TYR A 711 -9.91 -37.31 -41.52
C TYR A 711 -8.41 -37.03 -41.61
N ILE A 712 -7.64 -38.00 -42.08
CA ILE A 712 -6.17 -37.93 -42.14
C ILE A 712 -5.70 -38.30 -43.53
N HIS A 713 -4.92 -37.42 -44.16
CA HIS A 713 -4.34 -37.70 -45.45
C HIS A 713 -3.34 -38.87 -45.37
N HIS A 714 -3.38 -39.79 -46.33
CA HIS A 714 -2.62 -41.06 -46.29
C HIS A 714 -1.09 -40.87 -46.17
N GLU A 715 -0.52 -39.77 -46.66
CA GLU A 715 0.90 -39.47 -46.50
C GLU A 715 1.31 -39.19 -45.05
N TRP A 716 0.38 -38.67 -44.24
CA TRP A 716 0.63 -38.31 -42.85
C TRP A 716 0.68 -39.54 -41.92
N THR A 717 0.24 -40.70 -42.41
CA THR A 717 0.32 -41.97 -41.67
C THR A 717 1.63 -42.71 -41.92
N LYS A 718 2.43 -42.31 -42.91
CA LYS A 718 3.66 -43.01 -43.33
C LYS A 718 4.95 -42.49 -42.69
N GLN A 719 4.98 -41.26 -42.14
CA GLN A 719 6.21 -40.65 -41.63
C GLN A 719 6.09 -40.25 -40.15
N SER A 720 7.11 -40.60 -39.35
CA SER A 720 7.15 -40.37 -37.91
C SER A 720 6.95 -38.90 -37.52
N LYS A 721 7.42 -37.95 -38.34
CA LYS A 721 7.30 -36.50 -38.10
C LYS A 721 5.86 -35.97 -38.13
N TYR A 722 4.94 -36.60 -38.87
CA TYR A 722 3.57 -36.07 -39.03
C TYR A 722 2.62 -36.49 -37.91
N TYR A 723 2.98 -37.51 -37.13
CA TYR A 723 2.23 -37.86 -35.93
C TYR A 723 2.20 -36.72 -34.92
N ARG A 724 3.22 -35.87 -34.85
CA ARG A 724 3.25 -34.70 -33.96
C ARG A 724 2.09 -33.75 -34.23
N ASN A 725 1.74 -33.54 -35.50
CA ASN A 725 0.61 -32.69 -35.89
C ASN A 725 -0.75 -33.35 -35.58
N ILE A 726 -0.84 -34.68 -35.76
CA ILE A 726 -2.02 -35.46 -35.39
C ILE A 726 -2.24 -35.40 -33.87
N PHE A 727 -1.16 -35.56 -33.08
CA PHE A 727 -1.20 -35.45 -31.62
C PHE A 727 -1.50 -34.02 -31.16
N HIS A 728 -1.00 -33.00 -31.86
CA HIS A 728 -1.31 -31.60 -31.56
C HIS A 728 -2.82 -31.31 -31.64
N SER A 729 -3.47 -31.78 -32.70
CA SER A 729 -4.91 -31.63 -32.86
C SER A 729 -5.71 -32.49 -31.88
N PHE A 730 -5.18 -33.65 -31.47
CA PHE A 730 -5.81 -34.54 -30.49
C PHE A 730 -5.72 -33.98 -29.05
N ALA A 731 -4.58 -33.38 -28.69
CA ALA A 731 -4.34 -32.73 -27.39
C ALA A 731 -5.39 -31.65 -27.08
N ARG A 732 -5.84 -30.90 -28.10
CA ARG A 732 -6.90 -29.89 -28.00
C ARG A 732 -8.25 -30.45 -27.52
N ILE A 733 -8.50 -31.76 -27.60
CA ILE A 733 -9.76 -32.35 -27.11
C ILE A 733 -9.76 -32.46 -25.58
N PHE A 734 -8.58 -32.53 -24.94
CA PHE A 734 -8.47 -32.74 -23.50
C PHE A 734 -8.39 -31.45 -22.68
N ILE A 735 -8.30 -30.29 -23.33
CA ILE A 735 -8.12 -29.00 -22.67
C ILE A 735 -9.36 -28.13 -22.99
N PRO A 736 -10.19 -27.80 -21.99
CA PRO A 736 -11.45 -27.06 -22.19
C PRO A 736 -11.27 -25.56 -22.54
N TYR A 737 -10.04 -25.03 -22.51
CA TYR A 737 -9.73 -23.61 -22.72
C TYR A 737 -8.72 -23.42 -23.87
N HIS A 738 -8.83 -22.30 -24.59
CA HIS A 738 -7.82 -21.84 -25.57
C HIS A 738 -6.55 -21.36 -24.86
N ASN A 739 -5.91 -22.26 -24.11
CA ASN A 739 -4.59 -22.02 -23.53
C ASN A 739 -3.58 -22.81 -24.36
N ASP A 740 -3.10 -22.16 -25.42
CA ASP A 740 -2.14 -22.77 -26.34
C ASP A 740 -0.84 -23.17 -25.62
N ASP A 741 -0.46 -22.52 -24.51
CA ASP A 741 0.71 -22.90 -23.71
C ASP A 741 0.53 -24.26 -23.02
N LEU A 742 -0.65 -24.51 -22.43
CA LEU A 742 -1.00 -25.82 -21.85
C LEU A 742 -1.05 -26.92 -22.93
N ILE A 743 -1.54 -26.59 -24.13
CA ILE A 743 -1.56 -27.51 -25.28
C ILE A 743 -0.13 -27.82 -25.73
N TYR A 744 0.73 -26.82 -25.88
CA TYR A 744 2.13 -26.97 -26.26
C TYR A 744 2.93 -27.80 -25.25
N ASP A 745 2.73 -27.59 -23.95
CA ASP A 745 3.42 -28.38 -22.93
C ASP A 745 2.94 -29.85 -22.94
N LEU A 746 1.63 -30.08 -23.09
CA LEU A 746 1.08 -31.43 -23.25
C LEU A 746 1.71 -32.15 -24.47
N ILE A 747 1.85 -31.46 -25.61
CA ILE A 747 2.41 -32.01 -26.86
C ILE A 747 3.92 -32.25 -26.79
N SER A 748 4.67 -31.32 -26.21
CA SER A 748 6.12 -31.46 -25.97
C SER A 748 6.41 -32.73 -25.16
N ARG A 749 5.49 -33.10 -24.26
CA ARG A 749 5.60 -34.32 -23.45
C ARG A 749 5.10 -35.57 -24.17
N PHE A 750 4.11 -35.49 -25.06
CA PHE A 750 3.75 -36.60 -25.96
C PHE A 750 4.94 -37.08 -26.81
N ASP A 751 5.76 -36.15 -27.29
CA ASP A 751 6.97 -36.49 -28.03
C ASP A 751 8.02 -37.21 -27.16
N ASN A 752 8.09 -36.90 -25.86
CA ASN A 752 8.94 -37.58 -24.88
C ASN A 752 8.39 -38.96 -24.46
N ILE A 753 7.06 -39.13 -24.41
CA ILE A 753 6.44 -40.45 -24.18
C ILE A 753 6.76 -41.37 -25.35
N ARG A 754 6.80 -40.85 -26.58
CA ARG A 754 7.14 -41.62 -27.79
C ARG A 754 8.59 -42.13 -27.80
N SER A 755 9.54 -41.37 -27.26
CA SER A 755 10.95 -41.80 -27.19
C SER A 755 11.19 -42.89 -26.14
N GLY A 756 10.35 -42.97 -25.10
CA GLY A 756 10.40 -44.03 -24.08
C GLY A 756 9.49 -45.25 -24.35
N ALA A 757 8.37 -45.07 -25.05
CA ALA A 757 7.34 -46.11 -25.19
C ALA A 757 7.61 -47.11 -26.34
N LEU A 758 8.36 -46.73 -27.39
CA LEU A 758 8.62 -47.68 -28.49
C LEU A 758 9.66 -48.76 -28.14
N SER A 759 10.47 -48.59 -27.09
CA SER A 759 11.40 -49.63 -26.62
C SER A 759 10.73 -50.69 -25.75
N ALA A 760 9.44 -50.53 -25.39
CA ALA A 760 8.74 -51.39 -24.44
C ALA A 760 7.57 -52.19 -25.04
N ILE A 761 7.33 -52.11 -26.35
CA ILE A 761 6.15 -52.74 -27.01
C ILE A 761 6.51 -54.06 -27.72
N ILE A 762 7.78 -54.47 -27.74
CA ILE A 762 8.19 -55.81 -28.16
C ILE A 762 8.46 -56.61 -26.90
N ASP A 763 7.67 -57.66 -26.71
CA ASP A 763 7.74 -58.69 -25.67
C ASP A 763 6.86 -58.51 -24.40
N THR A 764 5.84 -59.37 -24.40
CA THR A 764 5.14 -60.02 -23.26
C THR A 764 3.83 -59.44 -22.71
N PRO A 765 2.90 -60.33 -22.30
CA PRO A 765 1.46 -60.15 -22.46
C PRO A 765 0.71 -59.80 -21.16
N TYR A 766 -0.54 -59.36 -21.36
CA TYR A 766 -1.62 -59.12 -20.41
C TYR A 766 -1.59 -59.98 -19.13
N GLU A 767 -1.53 -59.33 -17.97
CA GLU A 767 -2.33 -59.69 -16.79
C GLU A 767 -2.51 -58.48 -15.84
N THR A 768 -3.79 -58.20 -15.56
CA THR A 768 -4.40 -57.52 -14.39
C THR A 768 -3.90 -56.14 -13.92
N ILE A 769 -4.66 -55.13 -14.36
CA ILE A 769 -4.92 -53.88 -13.64
C ILE A 769 -5.90 -54.18 -12.49
N GLU A 770 -5.56 -53.82 -11.25
CA GLU A 770 -6.52 -53.26 -10.30
C GLU A 770 -5.84 -52.52 -9.14
N GLN A 771 -6.30 -51.27 -8.91
CA GLN A 771 -6.37 -50.55 -7.64
C GLN A 771 -5.07 -50.08 -6.94
N HIS A 772 -4.75 -48.78 -7.09
CA HIS A 772 -4.98 -47.78 -6.04
C HIS A 772 -4.40 -46.40 -6.42
N THR A 773 -5.27 -45.45 -6.77
CA THR A 773 -5.09 -44.06 -6.30
C THR A 773 -5.85 -43.91 -5.00
N LYS A 774 -5.14 -43.74 -3.89
CA LYS A 774 -5.69 -43.14 -2.68
C LYS A 774 -5.21 -41.70 -2.60
N HIS A 775 -6.15 -40.83 -2.24
CA HIS A 775 -5.92 -39.52 -1.66
C HIS A 775 -4.72 -39.55 -0.72
N VAL A 776 -3.81 -38.57 -0.82
CA VAL A 776 -2.90 -38.28 0.29
C VAL A 776 -3.65 -37.36 1.24
N ASN A 777 -4.50 -37.98 2.06
CA ASN A 777 -4.55 -37.59 3.47
C ASN A 777 -3.16 -37.87 4.03
N ILE A 778 -2.51 -36.87 4.62
CA ILE A 778 -1.33 -37.13 5.44
C ILE A 778 -1.82 -37.50 6.83
N GLU A 779 -2.34 -38.72 6.95
CA GLU A 779 -2.36 -39.47 8.20
C GLU A 779 -1.23 -40.51 8.13
N ASP A 780 -0.33 -40.41 9.11
CA ASP A 780 0.58 -41.44 9.62
C ASP A 780 0.86 -42.69 8.76
N LEU A 781 2.00 -42.69 8.05
CA LEU A 781 2.69 -43.93 7.70
C LEU A 781 3.48 -44.41 8.93
N THR A 782 2.79 -45.04 9.87
CA THR A 782 3.43 -45.85 10.91
C THR A 782 3.71 -47.24 10.35
N HIS A 783 4.88 -47.43 9.73
CA HIS A 783 5.39 -48.79 9.58
C HIS A 783 5.83 -49.29 10.95
N GLN A 784 5.03 -50.19 11.54
CA GLN A 784 5.51 -51.07 12.61
C GLN A 784 6.51 -52.06 12.00
N VAL A 785 7.78 -51.68 11.99
CA VAL A 785 8.84 -52.69 12.01
C VAL A 785 8.77 -53.31 13.41
N LEU A 786 8.46 -54.60 13.48
CA LEU A 786 8.61 -55.41 14.69
C LEU A 786 10.12 -55.49 14.97
N ASP A 787 10.64 -54.52 15.71
CA ASP A 787 11.98 -54.61 16.28
C ASP A 787 11.86 -54.92 17.77
N ASN A 788 12.32 -56.10 18.18
CA ASN A 788 12.39 -56.56 19.56
C ASN A 788 13.50 -55.85 20.37
N ARG A 789 13.89 -54.64 19.97
CA ARG A 789 14.97 -53.88 20.61
C ARG A 789 14.40 -52.81 21.53
N ASN A 790 14.55 -53.05 22.84
CA ASN A 790 14.32 -52.08 23.89
C ASN A 790 15.39 -50.97 23.83
N SER A 791 15.16 -49.95 23.01
CA SER A 791 15.89 -48.69 23.17
C SER A 791 15.01 -47.51 22.76
N THR A 792 14.18 -47.07 23.69
CA THR A 792 13.61 -45.72 23.68
C THR A 792 14.74 -44.71 23.86
N ILE A 793 14.96 -43.85 22.87
CA ILE A 793 15.87 -42.71 22.98
C ILE A 793 15.14 -41.64 23.81
N GLY A 794 15.51 -41.52 25.08
CA GLY A 794 14.95 -40.58 26.05
C GLY A 794 15.55 -39.17 25.94
N SER A 795 14.82 -38.20 26.46
CA SER A 795 15.04 -36.75 26.37
C SER A 795 16.35 -36.23 26.96
N ASP A 796 16.82 -35.14 26.33
CA ASP A 796 17.78 -34.12 26.77
C ASP A 796 19.27 -34.50 26.83
N GLN A 797 20.04 -33.91 25.89
CA GLN A 797 21.49 -33.98 25.67
C GLN A 797 22.07 -35.29 25.07
N GLU A 798 21.66 -35.66 23.85
CA GLU A 798 22.45 -36.55 22.99
C GLU A 798 22.78 -35.90 21.63
N SER A 799 23.96 -36.22 21.08
CA SER A 799 24.55 -35.53 19.92
C SER A 799 23.69 -35.67 18.65
N LEU A 800 23.65 -34.60 17.83
CA LEU A 800 22.97 -34.57 16.52
C LEU A 800 23.31 -35.79 15.65
N GLU A 801 24.52 -36.33 15.82
CA GLU A 801 25.02 -37.54 15.17
C GLU A 801 24.16 -38.77 15.49
N LYS A 802 23.78 -39.01 16.75
CA LYS A 802 22.92 -40.16 17.12
C LYS A 802 21.53 -40.06 16.48
N VAL A 803 20.98 -38.85 16.40
CA VAL A 803 19.68 -38.59 15.74
C VAL A 803 19.78 -38.81 14.22
N GLY A 804 20.86 -38.36 13.59
CA GLY A 804 21.16 -38.63 12.18
C GLY A 804 21.23 -40.13 11.91
N ARG A 805 22.09 -40.82 12.65
CA ARG A 805 22.35 -42.26 12.55
C ARG A 805 21.11 -43.12 12.70
N TRP A 806 20.25 -42.81 13.67
CA TRP A 806 19.00 -43.53 13.83
C TRP A 806 18.10 -43.39 12.60
N GLY A 807 18.00 -42.19 12.04
CA GLY A 807 17.19 -41.96 10.84
C GLY A 807 17.76 -42.60 9.59
N GLU A 808 19.09 -42.62 9.41
CA GLU A 808 19.73 -43.37 8.32
C GLU A 808 19.46 -44.87 8.46
N GLN A 809 19.62 -45.45 9.66
CA GLN A 809 19.32 -46.87 9.89
C GLN A 809 17.86 -47.19 9.55
N TRP A 810 16.93 -46.34 9.98
CA TRP A 810 15.52 -46.48 9.66
C TRP A 810 15.26 -46.40 8.15
N VAL A 811 15.93 -45.49 7.44
CA VAL A 811 15.86 -45.38 5.97
C VAL A 811 16.43 -46.63 5.30
N ASN A 812 17.53 -47.20 5.81
CA ASN A 812 18.09 -48.44 5.29
C ASN A 812 17.08 -49.59 5.37
N GLU A 813 16.47 -49.78 6.55
CA GLU A 813 15.42 -50.79 6.76
C GLU A 813 14.21 -50.54 5.86
N TYR A 814 13.77 -49.28 5.74
CA TYR A 814 12.69 -48.88 4.83
C TYR A 814 13.01 -49.20 3.36
N LEU A 815 14.21 -48.89 2.90
CA LEU A 815 14.65 -49.12 1.53
C LEU A 815 14.74 -50.62 1.21
N HIS A 816 15.32 -51.41 2.10
CA HIS A 816 15.38 -52.87 1.95
C HIS A 816 13.99 -53.52 1.98
N ALA A 817 13.07 -53.03 2.82
CA ALA A 817 11.69 -53.50 2.82
C ALA A 817 10.95 -53.09 1.53
N LYS A 818 11.09 -51.84 1.10
CA LYS A 818 10.43 -51.29 -0.10
C LYS A 818 10.87 -51.98 -1.38
N TYR A 819 12.15 -52.34 -1.48
CA TYR A 819 12.73 -52.93 -2.68
C TYR A 819 13.07 -54.41 -2.53
N HIS A 820 12.56 -55.09 -1.50
CA HIS A 820 12.89 -56.47 -1.15
C HIS A 820 12.89 -57.42 -2.35
N ASP A 821 11.79 -57.44 -3.12
CA ASP A 821 11.63 -58.35 -4.26
C ASP A 821 12.60 -58.00 -5.41
N LYS A 822 12.89 -56.72 -5.62
CA LYS A 822 13.82 -56.24 -6.65
C LYS A 822 15.28 -56.48 -6.29
N ILE A 823 15.61 -56.51 -4.99
CA ILE A 823 16.94 -56.89 -4.51
C ILE A 823 17.14 -58.40 -4.72
N GLN A 824 16.13 -59.23 -4.41
CA GLN A 824 16.20 -60.68 -4.65
C GLN A 824 16.34 -61.04 -6.13
N LEU A 825 15.73 -60.25 -7.02
CA LEU A 825 15.85 -60.37 -8.47
C LEU A 825 17.14 -59.75 -9.05
N ASN A 826 18.07 -59.26 -8.21
CA ASN A 826 19.29 -58.54 -8.64
C ASN A 826 19.01 -57.34 -9.57
N GLU A 827 17.89 -56.64 -9.40
CA GLU A 827 17.51 -55.47 -10.20
C GLU A 827 17.90 -54.15 -9.55
N ILE A 828 17.96 -54.13 -8.22
CA ILE A 828 18.32 -52.95 -7.43
C ILE A 828 19.44 -53.30 -6.46
N GLU A 829 20.49 -52.50 -6.49
CA GLU A 829 21.57 -52.50 -5.49
C GLU A 829 21.39 -51.27 -4.59
N ILE A 830 21.41 -51.47 -3.27
CA ILE A 830 21.34 -50.40 -2.27
C ILE A 830 22.63 -50.41 -1.49
N VAL A 831 23.31 -49.26 -1.45
CA VAL A 831 24.58 -49.09 -0.74
C VAL A 831 24.43 -47.95 0.27
N TRP A 832 24.47 -48.27 1.56
CA TRP A 832 24.60 -47.28 2.62
C TRP A 832 26.09 -46.94 2.81
N LEU A 833 26.49 -45.76 2.38
CA LEU A 833 27.91 -45.39 2.36
C LEU A 833 28.46 -45.12 3.75
N ASN A 834 27.63 -44.57 4.63
CA ASN A 834 28.06 -44.11 5.94
C ASN A 834 27.89 -45.16 7.05
N GLU A 835 27.47 -46.41 6.75
CA GLU A 835 27.08 -47.45 7.75
C GLU A 835 28.00 -47.53 8.97
N LYS A 836 29.34 -47.50 8.78
CA LYS A 836 30.32 -47.60 9.88
C LYS A 836 30.93 -46.26 10.31
N LEU A 837 31.26 -45.38 9.35
CA LEU A 837 31.88 -44.07 9.57
C LEU A 837 31.44 -43.12 8.46
N GLU A 838 31.32 -41.83 8.79
CA GLU A 838 30.85 -40.80 7.86
C GLU A 838 31.92 -40.47 6.82
N GLN A 839 31.59 -40.65 5.54
CA GLN A 839 32.54 -40.55 4.43
C GLN A 839 32.65 -39.13 3.84
N GLY A 840 31.94 -38.15 4.40
CA GLY A 840 31.94 -36.75 3.94
C GLY A 840 31.35 -36.55 2.54
N LYS A 841 30.54 -37.51 2.06
CA LYS A 841 29.83 -37.41 0.78
C LYS A 841 28.53 -36.60 0.97
N PRO A 842 28.05 -35.89 -0.07
CA PRO A 842 26.84 -35.08 0.00
C PRO A 842 25.54 -35.90 -0.05
N TYR A 843 25.60 -37.18 0.28
CA TYR A 843 24.50 -38.15 0.27
C TYR A 843 24.90 -39.37 1.12
N ASP A 844 23.91 -40.06 1.67
CA ASP A 844 24.09 -41.20 2.57
C ASP A 844 23.94 -42.55 1.86
N PHE A 845 23.03 -42.63 0.89
CA PHE A 845 22.72 -43.87 0.17
C PHE A 845 22.88 -43.70 -1.34
N ILE A 846 23.31 -44.79 -1.97
CA ILE A 846 23.25 -44.98 -3.41
C ILE A 846 22.24 -46.09 -3.68
N LEU A 847 21.21 -45.78 -4.46
CA LEU A 847 20.31 -46.76 -5.04
C LEU A 847 20.62 -46.88 -6.52
N LYS A 848 21.15 -48.02 -6.95
CA LYS A 848 21.43 -48.30 -8.36
C LYS A 848 20.38 -49.23 -8.92
N ASN A 849 19.76 -48.81 -10.01
CA ASN A 849 18.93 -49.68 -10.81
C ASN A 849 19.84 -50.39 -11.84
N LEU A 850 20.06 -51.69 -11.64
CA LEU A 850 20.97 -52.50 -12.46
C LEU A 850 20.40 -52.78 -13.87
N LYS A 851 19.09 -52.59 -14.07
CA LYS A 851 18.46 -52.72 -15.39
C LYS A 851 18.59 -51.44 -16.23
N THR A 852 18.39 -50.27 -15.62
CA THR A 852 18.39 -48.99 -16.34
C THR A 852 19.72 -48.24 -16.24
N ASN A 853 20.64 -48.71 -15.40
CA ASN A 853 21.87 -48.03 -15.05
C ASN A 853 21.69 -46.63 -14.43
N ILE A 854 20.46 -46.30 -13.99
CA ILE A 854 20.15 -45.04 -13.31
C ILE A 854 20.58 -45.16 -11.85
N ILE A 855 21.30 -44.14 -11.39
CA ILE A 855 21.76 -44.02 -10.01
C ILE A 855 20.96 -42.92 -9.33
N THR A 856 20.39 -43.24 -8.18
CA THR A 856 19.70 -42.30 -7.29
C THR A 856 20.51 -42.14 -6.02
N TYR A 857 20.98 -40.92 -5.77
CA TYR A 857 21.66 -40.53 -4.54
C TYR A 857 20.64 -40.00 -3.55
N ILE A 858 20.71 -40.46 -2.31
CA ILE A 858 19.74 -40.13 -1.27
C ILE A 858 20.48 -39.54 -0.06
N GLU A 859 20.10 -38.33 0.32
CA GLU A 859 20.53 -37.65 1.54
C GLU A 859 19.44 -37.76 2.61
N VAL A 860 19.80 -38.15 3.83
CA VAL A 860 18.84 -38.34 4.93
C VAL A 860 18.95 -37.22 5.96
N LYS A 861 17.85 -36.50 6.17
CA LYS A 861 17.77 -35.43 7.18
C LYS A 861 16.82 -35.83 8.30
N SER A 862 17.31 -35.97 9.52
CA SER A 862 16.51 -36.43 10.68
C SER A 862 16.16 -35.31 11.66
N THR A 863 15.07 -35.46 12.42
CA THR A 863 14.70 -34.52 13.50
C THR A 863 13.78 -35.18 14.53
N LEU A 864 13.92 -34.79 15.80
CA LEU A 864 13.07 -35.26 16.89
C LEU A 864 11.64 -34.67 16.83
N SER A 865 11.49 -33.47 16.27
CA SER A 865 10.21 -32.73 16.19
C SER A 865 9.33 -33.15 15.02
N ASN A 866 8.00 -33.06 15.13
CA ASN A 866 7.06 -33.26 14.02
C ASN A 866 6.84 -32.02 13.13
N ASN A 867 7.21 -30.81 13.58
CA ASN A 867 6.72 -29.55 13.01
C ASN A 867 7.81 -28.69 12.32
N ARG A 868 8.87 -29.30 11.79
CA ARG A 868 9.95 -28.58 11.10
C ARG A 868 9.65 -28.47 9.60
N GLN A 869 9.26 -27.28 9.16
CA GLN A 869 8.89 -27.03 7.76
C GLN A 869 10.11 -26.89 6.83
N LEU A 870 11.25 -26.44 7.35
CA LEU A 870 12.47 -26.23 6.59
C LEU A 870 13.38 -27.47 6.59
N ILE A 871 13.97 -27.76 5.43
CA ILE A 871 14.97 -28.81 5.22
C ILE A 871 16.32 -28.12 5.00
N PRO A 872 17.29 -28.28 5.92
CA PRO A 872 18.62 -27.74 5.70
C PRO A 872 19.28 -28.49 4.54
N ILE A 873 19.86 -27.75 3.60
CA ILE A 873 20.66 -28.28 2.50
C ILE A 873 22.02 -27.57 2.49
N THR A 874 23.10 -28.33 2.39
CA THR A 874 24.45 -27.76 2.34
C THR A 874 24.81 -27.31 0.92
N TYR A 875 25.80 -26.41 0.80
CA TYR A 875 26.31 -25.99 -0.51
C TYR A 875 26.81 -27.20 -1.34
N ASN A 876 27.50 -28.14 -0.71
CA ASN A 876 28.01 -29.34 -1.37
C ASN A 876 26.89 -30.27 -1.87
N GLU A 877 25.82 -30.44 -1.08
CA GLU A 877 24.61 -31.17 -1.49
C GLU A 877 23.94 -30.51 -2.70
N LEU A 878 23.76 -29.19 -2.65
CA LEU A 878 23.12 -28.44 -3.73
C LEU A 878 23.96 -28.47 -5.01
N GLN A 879 25.27 -28.21 -4.90
CA GLN A 879 26.19 -28.24 -6.04
C GLN A 879 26.26 -29.63 -6.67
N TYR A 880 26.33 -30.69 -5.85
CA TYR A 880 26.35 -32.06 -6.34
C TYR A 880 25.02 -32.40 -7.02
N CYS A 881 23.90 -32.05 -6.40
CA CYS A 881 22.56 -32.20 -7.00
C CYS A 881 22.47 -31.55 -8.39
N CYS A 882 23.00 -30.33 -8.54
CA CYS A 882 23.03 -29.64 -9.84
C CYS A 882 23.95 -30.30 -10.86
N SER A 883 25.04 -30.95 -10.44
CA SER A 883 25.96 -31.63 -11.37
C SER A 883 25.40 -32.96 -11.93
N LEU A 884 24.39 -33.54 -11.29
CA LEU A 884 23.82 -34.83 -11.67
C LEU A 884 22.78 -34.74 -12.79
N SER A 885 22.18 -33.57 -12.99
CA SER A 885 21.18 -33.34 -14.05
C SER A 885 21.79 -33.51 -15.45
N ASP A 886 23.07 -33.15 -15.61
CA ASP A 886 23.80 -33.26 -16.88
C ASP A 886 24.03 -34.72 -17.33
N ILE A 887 23.95 -35.68 -16.40
CA ILE A 887 24.24 -37.11 -16.65
C ILE A 887 23.05 -38.04 -16.38
N ASN A 888 21.84 -37.47 -16.29
CA ASN A 888 20.58 -38.21 -16.09
C ASN A 888 20.57 -39.11 -14.83
N GLN A 889 21.20 -38.62 -13.75
CA GLN A 889 21.17 -39.25 -12.42
C GLN A 889 20.30 -38.41 -11.47
N HIS A 890 19.78 -39.03 -10.41
CA HIS A 890 18.81 -38.38 -9.53
C HIS A 890 19.37 -38.12 -8.14
N PHE A 891 18.98 -37.00 -7.54
CA PHE A 891 19.28 -36.65 -6.16
C PHE A 891 17.98 -36.45 -5.38
N GLN A 892 17.86 -37.11 -4.24
CA GLN A 892 16.66 -37.10 -3.39
C GLN A 892 17.02 -36.76 -1.95
N ILE A 893 16.10 -36.10 -1.24
CA ILE A 893 16.24 -35.85 0.21
C ILE A 893 15.13 -36.58 0.96
N TYR A 894 15.50 -37.41 1.92
CA TYR A 894 14.60 -38.15 2.79
C TYR A 894 14.57 -37.46 4.15
N ARG A 895 13.44 -36.84 4.49
CA ARG A 895 13.24 -36.13 5.76
C ARG A 895 12.50 -37.03 6.75
N ILE A 896 13.16 -37.41 7.84
CA ILE A 896 12.59 -38.19 8.93
C ILE A 896 12.18 -37.28 10.09
N TYR A 897 10.93 -37.38 10.50
CA TYR A 897 10.35 -36.71 11.67
C TYR A 897 10.09 -37.71 12.79
N ASN A 898 10.09 -37.24 14.03
CA ASN A 898 9.87 -38.05 15.24
C ASN A 898 10.91 -39.19 15.38
N THR A 899 12.16 -38.91 15.01
CA THR A 899 13.28 -39.85 15.16
C THR A 899 13.35 -40.41 16.59
N GLY A 900 13.51 -41.73 16.72
CA GLY A 900 13.52 -42.44 18.00
C GLY A 900 12.14 -42.84 18.54
N GLN A 901 11.04 -42.34 17.95
CA GLN A 901 9.67 -42.71 18.32
C GLN A 901 9.08 -43.70 17.30
N VAL A 902 9.48 -44.98 17.40
CA VAL A 902 9.18 -46.05 16.42
C VAL A 902 7.71 -46.09 15.93
N LYS A 903 6.75 -45.79 16.82
CA LYS A 903 5.30 -45.79 16.51
C LYS A 903 4.74 -44.49 15.94
N LYS A 904 5.56 -43.46 15.71
CA LYS A 904 5.12 -42.12 15.25
C LYS A 904 6.05 -41.53 14.18
N VAL A 905 6.98 -42.32 13.65
CA VAL A 905 7.92 -41.86 12.62
C VAL A 905 7.15 -41.42 11.38
N LYS A 906 7.55 -40.28 10.80
CA LYS A 906 6.99 -39.79 9.55
C LYS A 906 8.12 -39.51 8.56
N LEU A 907 8.00 -40.06 7.35
CA LEU A 907 8.94 -39.85 6.25
C LEU A 907 8.34 -38.87 5.23
N ARG A 908 9.12 -37.89 4.78
CA ARG A 908 8.82 -37.05 3.62
C ARG A 908 9.97 -37.14 2.63
N ILE A 909 9.66 -37.44 1.37
CA ILE A 909 10.66 -37.58 0.30
C ILE A 909 10.57 -36.38 -0.64
N VAL A 910 11.71 -35.74 -0.90
CA VAL A 910 11.85 -34.72 -1.93
C VAL A 910 12.60 -35.34 -3.11
N GLU A 911 11.85 -35.83 -4.10
CA GLU A 911 12.40 -36.39 -5.33
C GLU A 911 12.82 -35.28 -6.30
N ASN A 912 13.89 -35.50 -7.06
CA ASN A 912 14.43 -34.62 -8.09
C ASN A 912 14.58 -33.16 -7.61
N VAL A 913 15.42 -32.96 -6.60
CA VAL A 913 15.58 -31.65 -5.92
C VAL A 913 15.92 -30.53 -6.91
N GLU A 914 16.84 -30.76 -7.86
CA GLU A 914 17.20 -29.79 -8.90
C GLU A 914 16.01 -29.42 -9.80
N GLU A 915 15.28 -30.42 -10.29
CA GLU A 915 14.13 -30.20 -11.18
C GLU A 915 13.06 -29.35 -10.50
N LYS A 916 12.82 -29.62 -9.20
CA LYS A 916 11.87 -28.86 -8.38
C LYS A 916 12.34 -27.44 -8.10
N LEU A 917 13.63 -27.23 -7.87
CA LEU A 917 14.20 -25.88 -7.73
C LEU A 917 14.08 -25.11 -9.06
N ARG A 918 14.31 -25.75 -10.21
CA ARG A 918 14.18 -25.12 -11.55
C ARG A 918 12.74 -24.79 -11.92
N LYS A 919 11.77 -25.58 -11.44
CA LYS A 919 10.32 -25.35 -11.64
C LYS A 919 9.70 -24.41 -10.62
N HIS A 920 10.48 -23.86 -9.68
CA HIS A 920 9.98 -23.08 -8.54
C HIS A 920 8.99 -23.84 -7.63
N ASP A 921 9.02 -25.18 -7.63
CA ASP A 921 8.25 -26.03 -6.70
C ASP A 921 8.85 -26.06 -5.28
N LEU A 922 10.09 -25.57 -5.13
CA LEU A 922 10.81 -25.44 -3.86
C LEU A 922 11.39 -24.03 -3.73
N GLU A 923 11.17 -23.39 -2.58
CA GLU A 923 11.76 -22.10 -2.22
C GLU A 923 13.09 -22.31 -1.48
N LEU A 924 14.13 -21.58 -1.90
CA LEU A 924 15.45 -21.62 -1.28
C LEU A 924 15.59 -20.44 -0.30
N PHE A 925 15.93 -20.76 0.95
CA PHE A 925 16.25 -19.77 1.98
C PHE A 925 17.73 -19.86 2.33
N LEU A 926 18.42 -18.72 2.36
CA LEU A 926 19.80 -18.66 2.81
C LEU A 926 19.82 -18.33 4.31
N LEU A 927 20.35 -19.26 5.10
CA LEU A 927 20.63 -19.03 6.52
C LEU A 927 22.04 -18.45 6.64
N ILE A 928 22.14 -17.13 6.82
CA ILE A 928 23.38 -16.42 7.11
C ILE A 928 23.54 -16.29 8.62
#